data_AF-A0A9D1EGC2-F1
#
_entry.id   AF-A0A9D1EGC2-F1
#
_cell.length_a   1.000
_cell.length_b   1.000
_cell.length_c   1.000
_cell.angle_alpha   90.00
_cell.angle_beta   90.00
_cell.angle_gamma   90.00
#
_symmetry.space_group_name_H-M   'P 1'
#
loop_
_entity.id
_entity.type
_entity.pdbx_description
1 polymer ?
#
loop_
_entity_poly.entity_id
_entity_poly.type
_entity_poly.pdbx_seq_one_letter_code
_entity_poly.pdbx_strand_id
1 'polypeptide(L)'
;MWKDYSKSYIKNNRAASSSIMAAALIATLFLSLLCCLFFNFWVYEVEQIKLEEGDWQARITGNLNENDLSVIGQFANVENAVINEALSDEETVIDLYFQNIRTIYEDMPQIITKLGLEESAAEYHSLLLSRYFINDPQDETPPLLLPFYAAIFVAVFISLILIIRNSFEISMNTRIHQFGIFASIGATPKQIRTCLLQEAAVLCFIPILLGSVFGIGMSYTVIELVNLFAADVTGRHPAVFQYHPVVFLVTFLSASLTVLFSAWIPARKLSKITPLEAIHNLGDFQFKRRKHSRVLSWMFGIEGELAGNALKARKRQLRISTISLLLSFLGFTIMLCFFTLSQISTRYTYFERYQDAWDVMVTVKNTELAAFDQTNEVKKLSGVQNSILYQKAEETSQMTADWQSEELMVLGGIETIAGDDIVKEGEYYRIKSPIIIMDDESFLEYASQIGAVPSLEGTIVLNRIWDNVNSNFRNKQYIPFVKEDRETISLYTTEQTLIDVPILTYTQETPVLREEYDNYTLVQFMPLSMWENLSKQMNGEETNMYIRILAQDRSNLTELSRIETEVSQVLEQNYNIESENRIQEKRSNDEMIQGSQIILGSFCGLLAVIGIANVFSNTLGFLRQRKREFAQYLSIGFTPANMKKMFFIEAFVIAGRPILITLPLTVVIVMLMISASYLDPMVFWREAPIFPIFLFALVIIGFVSLAYYIGGKQILECDLNEVLKNDAVI
;
A
#
# COMPACT_ATOMS: atom_id res chain seq x y z
N MET A 1 -34.96 -0.49 39.48
CA MET A 1 -33.74 -0.84 40.23
C MET A 1 -32.47 -0.69 39.41
N TRP A 2 -32.10 -1.61 38.49
CA TRP A 2 -30.84 -1.50 37.73
C TRP A 2 -30.74 -0.22 36.88
N LYS A 3 -31.83 0.20 36.21
CA LYS A 3 -31.86 1.46 35.45
C LYS A 3 -31.63 2.70 36.33
N ASP A 4 -32.29 2.76 37.49
CA ASP A 4 -32.20 3.89 38.42
C ASP A 4 -30.81 3.95 39.08
N TYR A 5 -30.26 2.77 39.39
CA TYR A 5 -28.91 2.60 39.91
C TYR A 5 -27.87 3.12 38.90
N SER A 6 -27.94 2.66 37.65
CA SER A 6 -27.05 3.11 36.58
C SER A 6 -27.15 4.61 36.32
N LYS A 7 -28.37 5.17 36.30
CA LYS A 7 -28.60 6.60 36.12
C LYS A 7 -28.01 7.43 37.27
N SER A 8 -28.19 6.97 38.51
CA SER A 8 -27.62 7.60 39.70
C SER A 8 -26.08 7.57 39.68
N TYR A 9 -25.50 6.42 39.31
CA TYR A 9 -24.06 6.26 39.19
C TYR A 9 -23.44 7.21 38.16
N ILE A 10 -23.99 7.25 36.94
CA ILE A 10 -23.50 8.12 35.86
C ILE A 10 -23.55 9.59 36.29
N LYS A 11 -24.60 10.01 37.01
CA LYS A 11 -24.75 11.38 37.49
C LYS A 11 -23.71 11.75 38.57
N ASN A 12 -23.38 10.82 39.45
CA ASN A 12 -22.54 11.07 40.62
C ASN A 12 -21.04 10.85 40.35
N ASN A 13 -20.67 10.04 39.37
CA ASN A 13 -19.26 9.74 39.06
C ASN A 13 -18.78 10.38 37.74
N ARG A 14 -18.86 11.72 37.67
CA ARG A 14 -18.56 12.48 36.45
C ARG A 14 -17.16 12.25 35.89
N ALA A 15 -16.15 12.08 36.73
CA ALA A 15 -14.76 11.92 36.28
C ALA A 15 -14.48 10.57 35.62
N ALA A 16 -15.13 9.48 36.06
CA ALA A 16 -14.99 8.17 35.42
C ALA A 16 -15.81 8.11 34.13
N SER A 17 -17.03 8.68 34.14
CA SER A 17 -17.87 8.81 32.97
C SER A 17 -17.22 9.66 31.88
N SER A 18 -16.61 10.80 32.23
CA SER A 18 -15.93 11.68 31.27
C SER A 18 -14.73 10.99 30.61
N SER A 19 -13.98 10.17 31.36
CA SER A 19 -12.86 9.41 30.81
C SER A 19 -13.32 8.36 29.79
N ILE A 20 -14.41 7.64 30.06
CA ILE A 20 -14.99 6.67 29.13
C ILE A 20 -15.53 7.39 27.89
N MET A 21 -16.25 8.48 28.08
CA MET A 21 -16.81 9.28 26.99
C MET A 21 -15.71 9.84 26.08
N ALA A 22 -14.61 10.36 26.64
CA ALA A 22 -13.48 10.84 25.87
C ALA A 22 -12.79 9.72 25.09
N ALA A 23 -12.56 8.55 25.71
CA ALA A 23 -11.96 7.40 25.03
C ALA A 23 -12.84 6.89 23.87
N ALA A 24 -14.16 6.83 24.07
CA ALA A 24 -15.10 6.44 23.03
C ALA A 24 -15.15 7.48 21.89
N LEU A 25 -15.20 8.77 22.21
CA LEU A 25 -15.21 9.86 21.23
C LEU A 25 -13.96 9.83 20.35
N ILE A 26 -12.77 9.72 20.97
CA ILE A 26 -11.49 9.68 20.25
C ILE A 26 -11.42 8.45 19.35
N ALA A 27 -11.82 7.28 19.87
CA ALA A 27 -11.79 6.04 19.11
C ALA A 27 -12.75 6.08 17.91
N THR A 28 -13.97 6.59 18.09
CA THR A 28 -14.94 6.71 17.00
C THR A 28 -14.54 7.79 16.00
N LEU A 29 -13.98 8.91 16.45
CA LEU A 29 -13.44 9.95 15.58
C LEU A 29 -12.39 9.39 14.63
N PHE A 30 -11.42 8.65 15.15
CA PHE A 30 -10.36 8.07 14.32
C PHE A 30 -10.85 6.95 13.41
N LEU A 31 -11.78 6.11 13.89
CA LEU A 31 -12.40 5.09 13.04
C LEU A 31 -13.17 5.74 11.89
N SER A 32 -13.94 6.79 12.18
CA SER A 32 -14.73 7.51 11.19
C SER A 32 -13.85 8.27 10.20
N LEU A 33 -12.76 8.90 10.66
CA LEU A 33 -11.77 9.52 9.79
C LEU A 33 -11.17 8.49 8.83
N LEU A 34 -10.71 7.34 9.35
CA LEU A 34 -10.04 6.32 8.55
C LEU A 34 -10.97 5.75 7.48
N CYS A 35 -12.21 5.41 7.83
CA CYS A 35 -13.18 4.91 6.86
C CYS A 35 -13.57 5.97 5.82
N CYS A 36 -13.67 7.24 6.22
CA CYS A 36 -14.01 8.33 5.30
C CYS A 36 -12.87 8.63 4.32
N LEU A 37 -11.63 8.68 4.80
CA LEU A 37 -10.45 8.85 3.95
C LEU A 37 -10.28 7.69 2.98
N PHE A 38 -10.41 6.45 3.48
CA PHE A 38 -10.34 5.26 2.62
C PHE A 38 -11.40 5.32 1.51
N PHE A 39 -12.65 5.65 1.84
CA PHE A 39 -13.72 5.79 0.86
C PHE A 39 -13.41 6.87 -0.19
N ASN A 40 -12.93 8.03 0.24
CA ASN A 40 -12.62 9.12 -0.68
C ASN A 40 -11.42 8.81 -1.59
N PHE A 41 -10.35 8.20 -1.05
CA PHE A 41 -9.23 7.78 -1.89
C PHE A 41 -9.65 6.68 -2.87
N TRP A 42 -10.49 5.74 -2.45
CA TRP A 42 -11.03 4.72 -3.36
C TRP A 42 -11.86 5.33 -4.48
N VAL A 43 -12.76 6.27 -4.17
CA VAL A 43 -13.57 6.97 -5.18
C VAL A 43 -12.69 7.79 -6.13
N TYR A 44 -11.71 8.51 -5.59
CA TYR A 44 -10.75 9.28 -6.38
C TYR A 44 -10.00 8.41 -7.38
N GLU A 45 -9.48 7.26 -6.95
CA GLU A 45 -8.78 6.31 -7.83
C GLU A 45 -9.69 5.76 -8.93
N VAL A 46 -10.94 5.43 -8.60
CA VAL A 46 -11.92 4.97 -9.59
C VAL A 46 -12.26 6.07 -10.59
N GLU A 47 -12.40 7.32 -10.13
CA GLU A 47 -12.65 8.47 -11.00
C GLU A 47 -11.47 8.74 -11.93
N GLN A 48 -10.24 8.66 -11.39
CA GLN A 48 -9.01 8.81 -12.16
C GLN A 48 -8.92 7.76 -13.28
N ILE A 49 -9.11 6.47 -12.97
CA ILE A 49 -9.09 5.39 -13.97
C ILE A 49 -10.14 5.64 -15.06
N LYS A 50 -11.35 6.08 -14.68
CA LYS A 50 -12.41 6.37 -15.64
C LYS A 50 -12.10 7.56 -16.54
N LEU A 51 -11.35 8.55 -16.05
CA LEU A 51 -10.93 9.71 -16.83
C LEU A 51 -9.79 9.36 -17.80
N GLU A 52 -8.88 8.46 -17.40
CA GLU A 52 -7.70 8.06 -18.17
C GLU A 52 -8.01 6.97 -19.20
N GLU A 53 -8.71 5.90 -18.80
CA GLU A 53 -8.93 4.70 -19.62
C GLU A 53 -10.39 4.55 -20.11
N GLY A 54 -11.31 5.35 -19.59
CA GLY A 54 -12.76 5.24 -19.82
C GLY A 54 -13.48 4.36 -18.78
N ASP A 55 -14.81 4.31 -18.82
CA ASP A 55 -15.63 3.61 -17.82
C ASP A 55 -16.17 2.24 -18.28
N TRP A 56 -15.68 1.75 -19.41
CA TRP A 56 -15.97 0.41 -19.92
C TRP A 56 -15.50 -0.67 -18.94
N GLN A 57 -16.22 -1.79 -18.88
CA GLN A 57 -15.94 -2.87 -17.91
C GLN A 57 -15.32 -4.10 -18.58
N ALA A 58 -15.78 -4.40 -19.78
CA ALA A 58 -15.17 -5.36 -20.70
C ALA A 58 -15.36 -4.87 -22.12
N ARG A 59 -14.53 -5.37 -23.03
CA ARG A 59 -14.53 -5.04 -24.44
C ARG A 59 -14.51 -6.32 -25.26
N ILE A 60 -15.23 -6.30 -26.37
CA ILE A 60 -15.18 -7.38 -27.37
C ILE A 60 -14.66 -6.78 -28.67
N THR A 61 -13.62 -7.41 -29.22
CA THR A 61 -13.03 -7.08 -30.51
C THR A 61 -13.38 -8.17 -31.52
N GLY A 62 -13.78 -7.76 -32.73
CA GLY A 62 -13.97 -8.69 -33.83
C GLY A 62 -14.88 -8.14 -34.92
N ASN A 63 -15.16 -8.95 -35.93
CA ASN A 63 -15.98 -8.56 -37.08
C ASN A 63 -17.49 -8.60 -36.74
N LEU A 64 -17.92 -7.68 -35.87
CA LEU A 64 -19.26 -7.64 -35.26
C LEU A 64 -20.18 -6.65 -35.98
N ASN A 65 -21.44 -7.05 -36.18
CA ASN A 65 -22.48 -6.25 -36.83
C ASN A 65 -23.52 -5.72 -35.82
N GLU A 66 -24.42 -4.83 -36.26
CA GLU A 66 -25.54 -4.34 -35.42
C GLU A 66 -26.43 -5.47 -34.85
N ASN A 67 -26.53 -6.60 -35.56
CA ASN A 67 -27.25 -7.77 -35.06
C ASN A 67 -26.59 -8.38 -33.82
N ASP A 68 -25.26 -8.38 -33.75
CA ASP A 68 -24.50 -8.94 -32.65
C ASP A 68 -24.62 -8.06 -31.40
N LEU A 69 -24.66 -6.73 -31.59
CA LEU A 69 -24.99 -5.77 -30.54
C LEU A 69 -26.36 -6.08 -29.89
N SER A 70 -27.35 -6.44 -30.72
CA SER A 70 -28.68 -6.83 -30.24
C SER A 70 -28.69 -8.16 -29.48
N VAL A 71 -27.78 -9.09 -29.82
CA VAL A 71 -27.60 -10.36 -29.11
C VAL A 71 -26.95 -10.11 -27.75
N ILE A 72 -25.93 -9.24 -27.69
CA ILE A 72 -25.26 -8.89 -26.43
C ILE A 72 -26.24 -8.19 -25.47
N GLY A 73 -27.07 -7.28 -25.97
CA GLY A 73 -28.11 -6.61 -25.18
C GLY A 73 -29.24 -7.53 -24.67
N GLN A 74 -29.33 -8.78 -25.14
CA GLN A 74 -30.30 -9.76 -24.62
C GLN A 74 -29.82 -10.47 -23.35
N PHE A 75 -28.52 -10.37 -23.02
CA PHE A 75 -28.00 -10.94 -21.79
C PHE A 75 -28.51 -10.15 -20.58
N ALA A 76 -29.10 -10.85 -19.62
CA ALA A 76 -29.79 -10.21 -18.50
C ALA A 76 -28.89 -9.32 -17.62
N ASN A 77 -27.59 -9.61 -17.61
CA ASN A 77 -26.61 -8.85 -16.83
C ASN A 77 -25.95 -7.70 -17.61
N VAL A 78 -26.16 -7.60 -18.92
CA VAL A 78 -25.64 -6.49 -19.72
C VAL A 78 -26.57 -5.29 -19.54
N GLU A 79 -26.05 -4.22 -18.95
CA GLU A 79 -26.75 -2.94 -18.81
C GLU A 79 -26.72 -2.16 -20.13
N ASN A 80 -25.56 -2.10 -20.77
CA ASN A 80 -25.37 -1.39 -22.03
C ASN A 80 -24.23 -2.00 -22.85
N ALA A 81 -24.32 -1.86 -24.17
CA ALA A 81 -23.29 -2.26 -25.12
C ALA A 81 -23.17 -1.15 -26.17
N VAL A 82 -21.98 -0.58 -26.32
CA VAL A 82 -21.75 0.60 -27.17
C VAL A 82 -20.60 0.32 -28.11
N ILE A 83 -20.78 0.60 -29.40
CA ILE A 83 -19.70 0.51 -30.38
C ILE A 83 -18.77 1.69 -30.15
N ASN A 84 -17.49 1.39 -29.96
CA ASN A 84 -16.45 2.40 -29.79
C ASN A 84 -15.91 2.81 -31.16
N GLU A 85 -16.53 3.83 -31.77
CA GLU A 85 -16.14 4.33 -33.10
C GLU A 85 -14.69 4.82 -33.18
N ALA A 86 -14.09 5.23 -32.06
CA ALA A 86 -12.71 5.73 -32.03
C ALA A 86 -11.66 4.61 -32.08
N LEU A 87 -12.03 3.39 -31.70
CA LEU A 87 -11.16 2.21 -31.71
C LEU A 87 -11.54 1.19 -32.79
N SER A 88 -12.67 1.40 -33.48
CA SER A 88 -13.16 0.51 -34.52
C SER A 88 -12.61 0.92 -35.89
N ASP A 89 -11.34 0.60 -36.17
CA ASP A 89 -10.72 0.82 -37.47
C ASP A 89 -10.99 -0.36 -38.43
N GLU A 90 -10.31 -1.51 -38.24
CA GLU A 90 -10.50 -2.71 -39.08
C GLU A 90 -11.47 -3.74 -38.47
N GLU A 91 -11.54 -3.80 -37.15
CA GLU A 91 -12.46 -4.66 -36.38
C GLU A 91 -13.41 -3.82 -35.52
N THR A 92 -14.65 -4.26 -35.37
CA THR A 92 -15.64 -3.56 -34.54
C THR A 92 -15.32 -3.80 -33.07
N VAL A 93 -15.14 -2.71 -32.32
CA VAL A 93 -14.89 -2.73 -30.89
C VAL A 93 -16.17 -2.39 -30.14
N ILE A 94 -16.63 -3.28 -29.25
CA ILE A 94 -17.83 -3.07 -28.44
C ILE A 94 -17.46 -2.98 -26.97
N ASP A 95 -17.72 -1.83 -26.35
CA ASP A 95 -17.58 -1.60 -24.91
C ASP A 95 -18.85 -2.08 -24.18
N LEU A 96 -18.66 -2.91 -23.16
CA LEU A 96 -19.72 -3.54 -22.38
C LEU A 96 -19.79 -3.01 -20.96
N TYR A 97 -21.04 -2.84 -20.51
CA TYR A 97 -21.40 -2.40 -19.18
C TYR A 97 -22.35 -3.41 -18.57
N PHE A 98 -22.06 -3.87 -17.35
CA PHE A 98 -22.83 -4.88 -16.64
C PHE A 98 -23.58 -4.28 -15.45
N GLN A 99 -24.80 -4.75 -15.21
CA GLN A 99 -25.59 -4.41 -14.02
C GLN A 99 -24.94 -4.96 -12.75
N ASN A 100 -24.43 -6.20 -12.81
CA ASN A 100 -23.68 -6.84 -11.74
C ASN A 100 -22.29 -7.24 -12.25
N ILE A 101 -21.34 -6.33 -12.09
CA ILE A 101 -19.95 -6.50 -12.53
C ILE A 101 -19.21 -7.69 -11.88
N ARG A 102 -19.75 -8.26 -10.78
CA ARG A 102 -19.10 -9.38 -10.06
C ARG A 102 -19.11 -10.70 -10.84
N THR A 103 -20.04 -10.88 -11.75
CA THR A 103 -20.16 -12.10 -12.57
C THR A 103 -19.53 -11.93 -13.94
N ILE A 104 -18.74 -10.87 -14.16
CA ILE A 104 -18.16 -10.55 -15.47
C ILE A 104 -17.32 -11.70 -16.05
N TYR A 105 -16.52 -12.39 -15.23
CA TYR A 105 -15.72 -13.55 -15.64
C TYR A 105 -16.56 -14.82 -15.89
N GLU A 106 -17.82 -14.86 -15.47
CA GLU A 106 -18.76 -15.95 -15.79
C GLU A 106 -19.61 -15.61 -17.03
N ASP A 107 -19.98 -14.34 -17.19
CA ASP A 107 -20.88 -13.86 -18.24
C ASP A 107 -20.15 -13.61 -19.57
N MET A 108 -18.94 -13.06 -19.54
CA MET A 108 -18.17 -12.75 -20.75
C MET A 108 -17.87 -13.98 -21.62
N PRO A 109 -17.37 -15.11 -21.07
CA PRO A 109 -17.16 -16.32 -21.87
C PRO A 109 -18.45 -16.84 -22.51
N GLN A 110 -19.60 -16.67 -21.85
CA GLN A 110 -20.90 -17.06 -22.40
C GLN A 110 -21.32 -16.15 -23.56
N ILE A 111 -21.07 -14.85 -23.45
CA ILE A 111 -21.33 -13.88 -24.53
C ILE A 111 -20.45 -14.21 -25.74
N ILE A 112 -19.15 -14.41 -25.54
CA ILE A 112 -18.18 -14.77 -26.59
C ILE A 112 -18.57 -16.09 -27.29
N THR A 113 -18.87 -17.14 -26.51
CA THR A 113 -19.31 -18.44 -27.06
C THR A 113 -20.58 -18.31 -27.90
N LYS A 114 -21.49 -17.43 -27.50
CA LYS A 114 -22.75 -17.15 -28.22
C LYS A 114 -22.54 -16.39 -29.52
N LEU A 115 -21.52 -15.53 -29.57
CA LEU A 115 -21.11 -14.79 -30.76
C LEU A 115 -20.24 -15.65 -31.71
N GLY A 116 -19.75 -16.79 -31.23
CA GLY A 116 -18.88 -17.67 -32.02
C GLY A 116 -17.46 -17.12 -32.19
N LEU A 117 -17.03 -16.24 -31.29
CA LEU A 117 -15.70 -15.66 -31.25
C LEU A 117 -14.75 -16.52 -30.39
N GLU A 118 -13.44 -16.34 -30.58
CA GLU A 118 -12.42 -16.94 -29.71
C GLU A 118 -12.38 -16.24 -28.33
N GLU A 119 -11.91 -16.93 -27.28
CA GLU A 119 -11.80 -16.34 -25.94
C GLU A 119 -10.83 -15.15 -25.88
N SER A 120 -9.87 -15.08 -26.82
CA SER A 120 -8.93 -13.96 -27.01
C SER A 120 -9.61 -12.66 -27.44
N ALA A 121 -10.84 -12.71 -27.96
CA ALA A 121 -11.60 -11.53 -28.38
C ALA A 121 -12.17 -10.72 -27.21
N ALA A 122 -12.10 -11.24 -25.97
CA ALA A 122 -12.58 -10.55 -24.78
C ALA A 122 -11.43 -9.87 -24.03
N GLU A 123 -11.50 -8.56 -23.91
CA GLU A 123 -10.62 -7.76 -23.07
C GLU A 123 -11.35 -7.31 -21.81
N TYR A 124 -10.70 -7.39 -20.66
CA TYR A 124 -11.28 -6.98 -19.37
C TYR A 124 -10.56 -5.74 -18.86
N HIS A 125 -11.31 -4.78 -18.31
CA HIS A 125 -10.75 -3.60 -17.68
C HIS A 125 -10.17 -3.96 -16.30
N SER A 126 -9.03 -4.65 -16.31
CA SER A 126 -8.42 -5.28 -15.13
C SER A 126 -8.14 -4.28 -14.00
N LEU A 127 -7.70 -3.05 -14.34
CA LEU A 127 -7.42 -2.01 -13.36
C LEU A 127 -8.69 -1.58 -12.62
N LEU A 128 -9.75 -1.21 -13.35
CA LEU A 128 -11.06 -0.84 -12.78
C LEU A 128 -11.70 -2.00 -11.99
N LEU A 129 -11.67 -3.22 -12.53
CA LEU A 129 -12.22 -4.42 -11.87
C LEU A 129 -11.50 -4.72 -10.55
N SER A 130 -10.17 -4.60 -10.54
CA SER A 130 -9.37 -4.81 -9.32
C SER A 130 -9.74 -3.80 -8.22
N ARG A 131 -10.08 -2.55 -8.57
CA ARG A 131 -10.57 -1.54 -7.62
C ARG A 131 -11.95 -1.89 -7.05
N TYR A 132 -12.76 -2.66 -7.77
CA TYR A 132 -14.01 -3.24 -7.26
C TYR A 132 -13.82 -4.58 -6.54
N PHE A 133 -12.56 -5.00 -6.33
CA PHE A 133 -12.21 -6.29 -5.73
C PHE A 133 -12.70 -7.49 -6.55
N ILE A 134 -12.75 -7.33 -7.87
CA ILE A 134 -13.08 -8.38 -8.82
C ILE A 134 -11.78 -8.70 -9.53
N ASN A 135 -11.25 -9.88 -9.25
CA ASN A 135 -10.01 -10.38 -9.82
C ASN A 135 -10.33 -11.60 -10.66
N ASP A 136 -9.51 -11.84 -11.68
CA ASP A 136 -9.59 -13.04 -12.50
C ASP A 136 -9.37 -14.28 -11.62
N PRO A 137 -10.29 -15.27 -11.62
CA PRO A 137 -10.11 -16.53 -10.92
C PRO A 137 -8.91 -17.37 -11.39
N GLN A 138 -8.42 -17.15 -12.62
CA GLN A 138 -7.34 -17.91 -13.23
C GLN A 138 -5.96 -17.25 -13.06
N ASP A 139 -5.89 -16.02 -12.55
CA ASP A 139 -4.62 -15.32 -12.32
C ASP A 139 -3.82 -15.99 -11.19
N GLU A 140 -2.62 -16.49 -11.53
CA GLU A 140 -1.71 -17.17 -10.60
C GLU A 140 -1.12 -16.22 -9.54
N THR A 141 -1.21 -14.91 -9.75
CA THR A 141 -0.60 -13.87 -8.92
C THR A 141 -1.61 -12.82 -8.41
N PRO A 142 -2.62 -13.22 -7.61
CA PRO A 142 -3.67 -12.30 -7.20
C PRO A 142 -3.10 -11.10 -6.41
N PRO A 143 -3.59 -9.87 -6.66
CA PRO A 143 -3.07 -8.68 -6.02
C PRO A 143 -3.24 -8.74 -4.49
N LEU A 144 -2.11 -8.72 -3.76
CA LEU A 144 -2.07 -8.82 -2.29
C LEU A 144 -2.57 -7.57 -1.54
N LEU A 145 -3.20 -6.63 -2.23
CA LEU A 145 -3.68 -5.36 -1.66
C LEU A 145 -4.84 -5.57 -0.67
N LEU A 146 -5.81 -6.43 -0.98
CA LEU A 146 -6.93 -6.71 -0.09
C LEU A 146 -6.51 -7.35 1.25
N PRO A 147 -5.71 -8.43 1.30
CA PRO A 147 -5.24 -8.97 2.57
C PRO A 147 -4.39 -7.96 3.35
N PHE A 148 -3.63 -7.09 2.67
CA PHE A 148 -2.86 -6.02 3.30
C PHE A 148 -3.76 -4.96 3.98
N TYR A 149 -4.76 -4.41 3.27
CA TYR A 149 -5.71 -3.46 3.85
C TYR A 149 -6.52 -4.08 5.00
N ALA A 150 -6.94 -5.34 4.86
CA ALA A 150 -7.62 -6.08 5.93
C ALA A 150 -6.72 -6.23 7.17
N ALA A 151 -5.44 -6.55 7.00
CA ALA A 151 -4.49 -6.67 8.11
C ALA A 151 -4.31 -5.35 8.86
N ILE A 152 -4.17 -4.23 8.14
CA ILE A 152 -4.08 -2.89 8.74
C ILE A 152 -5.38 -2.55 9.49
N PHE A 153 -6.53 -2.76 8.86
CA PHE A 153 -7.84 -2.49 9.47
C PHE A 153 -8.02 -3.27 10.78
N VAL A 154 -7.67 -4.56 10.79
CA VAL A 154 -7.70 -5.41 11.98
C VAL A 154 -6.74 -4.88 13.07
N ALA A 155 -5.52 -4.47 12.70
CA ALA A 155 -4.56 -3.91 13.65
C ALA A 155 -5.07 -2.61 14.30
N VAL A 156 -5.64 -1.70 13.52
CA VAL A 156 -6.27 -0.46 14.04
C VAL A 156 -7.44 -0.81 14.95
N PHE A 157 -8.32 -1.71 14.52
CA PHE A 157 -9.49 -2.12 15.28
C PHE A 157 -9.10 -2.71 16.64
N ILE A 158 -8.07 -3.58 16.68
CA ILE A 158 -7.52 -4.13 17.92
C ILE A 158 -6.98 -3.00 18.82
N SER A 159 -6.24 -2.03 18.27
CA SER A 159 -5.71 -0.90 19.04
C SER A 159 -6.83 -0.08 19.70
N LEU A 160 -7.89 0.24 18.96
CA LEU A 160 -9.06 0.96 19.46
C LEU A 160 -9.79 0.21 20.59
N ILE A 161 -9.95 -1.12 20.46
CA ILE A 161 -10.52 -1.97 21.52
C ILE A 161 -9.69 -1.86 22.80
N LEU A 162 -8.37 -1.92 22.70
CA LEU A 162 -7.49 -1.87 23.86
C LEU A 162 -7.61 -0.56 24.64
N ILE A 163 -7.78 0.57 23.94
CA ILE A 163 -7.94 1.91 24.53
C ILE A 163 -9.22 1.99 25.38
N ILE A 164 -10.35 1.62 24.79
CA ILE A 164 -11.66 1.71 25.44
C ILE A 164 -11.74 0.68 26.59
N ARG A 165 -11.19 -0.52 26.38
CA ARG A 165 -11.15 -1.57 27.39
C ARG A 165 -10.47 -1.11 28.67
N ASN A 166 -9.32 -0.43 28.59
CA ASN A 166 -8.64 0.03 29.81
C ASN A 166 -9.51 1.03 30.60
N SER A 167 -10.17 1.95 29.90
CA SER A 167 -11.07 2.93 30.53
C SER A 167 -12.24 2.23 31.25
N PHE A 168 -12.84 1.20 30.65
CA PHE A 168 -13.88 0.40 31.29
C PHE A 168 -13.34 -0.46 32.45
N GLU A 169 -12.17 -1.09 32.31
CA GLU A 169 -11.57 -1.89 33.38
C GLU A 169 -11.33 -1.04 34.64
N ILE A 170 -10.86 0.20 34.48
CA ILE A 170 -10.69 1.14 35.59
C ILE A 170 -12.04 1.48 36.25
N SER A 171 -13.05 1.89 35.47
CA SER A 171 -14.36 2.33 35.99
C SER A 171 -15.23 1.19 36.57
N MET A 172 -15.07 -0.03 36.05
CA MET A 172 -15.78 -1.20 36.57
C MET A 172 -15.15 -1.74 37.85
N ASN A 173 -13.81 -1.74 37.94
CA ASN A 173 -13.11 -2.24 39.13
C ASN A 173 -13.36 -1.38 40.37
N THR A 174 -13.60 -0.07 40.23
CA THR A 174 -13.98 0.80 41.37
C THR A 174 -15.30 0.40 42.03
N ARG A 175 -16.10 -0.46 41.37
CA ARG A 175 -17.43 -0.88 41.83
C ARG A 175 -17.51 -2.36 42.24
N ILE A 176 -16.38 -3.05 42.33
CA ILE A 176 -16.33 -4.47 42.73
C ILE A 176 -17.13 -4.70 44.02
N HIS A 177 -16.95 -3.84 45.03
CA HIS A 177 -17.65 -3.96 46.32
C HIS A 177 -19.17 -3.83 46.20
N GLN A 178 -19.66 -2.85 45.44
CA GLN A 178 -21.09 -2.62 45.23
C GLN A 178 -21.74 -3.83 44.53
N PHE A 179 -21.08 -4.39 43.52
CA PHE A 179 -21.56 -5.60 42.85
C PHE A 179 -21.42 -6.86 43.71
N GLY A 180 -20.45 -6.89 44.63
CA GLY A 180 -20.35 -7.91 45.68
C GLY A 180 -21.57 -7.94 46.59
N ILE A 181 -22.01 -6.77 47.06
CA ILE A 181 -23.25 -6.64 47.86
C ILE A 181 -24.47 -7.10 47.06
N PHE A 182 -24.61 -6.67 45.80
CA PHE A 182 -25.73 -7.12 44.97
C PHE A 182 -25.71 -8.63 44.73
N ALA A 183 -24.53 -9.22 44.54
CA ALA A 183 -24.37 -10.67 44.42
C ALA A 183 -24.75 -11.40 45.73
N SER A 184 -24.43 -10.84 46.91
CA SER A 184 -24.89 -11.36 48.22
C SER A 184 -26.42 -11.31 48.37
N ILE A 185 -27.07 -10.28 47.80
CA ILE A 185 -28.53 -10.13 47.82
C ILE A 185 -29.22 -11.08 46.80
N GLY A 186 -28.46 -11.73 45.92
CA GLY A 186 -28.97 -12.72 44.95
C GLY A 186 -28.92 -12.27 43.48
N ALA A 187 -28.21 -11.19 43.14
CA ALA A 187 -28.03 -10.77 41.75
C ALA A 187 -27.25 -11.83 40.95
N THR A 188 -27.81 -12.26 39.82
CA THR A 188 -27.14 -13.23 38.95
C THR A 188 -25.98 -12.58 38.17
N PRO A 189 -24.92 -13.34 37.82
CA PRO A 189 -23.84 -12.87 36.94
C PRO A 189 -24.35 -12.27 35.62
N LYS A 190 -25.43 -12.84 35.07
CA LYS A 190 -26.07 -12.32 33.85
C LYS A 190 -26.66 -10.92 34.07
N GLN A 191 -27.33 -10.68 35.19
CA GLN A 191 -27.90 -9.37 35.52
C GLN A 191 -26.82 -8.30 35.71
N ILE A 192 -25.73 -8.62 36.42
CA ILE A 192 -24.60 -7.69 36.62
C ILE A 192 -23.94 -7.34 35.28
N ARG A 193 -23.68 -8.35 34.43
CA ARG A 193 -23.07 -8.13 33.10
C ARG A 193 -23.96 -7.27 32.20
N THR A 194 -25.25 -7.55 32.14
CA THR A 194 -26.19 -6.77 31.30
C THR A 194 -26.31 -5.33 31.79
N CYS A 195 -26.32 -5.10 33.11
CA CYS A 195 -26.31 -3.76 33.69
C CYS A 195 -25.07 -2.96 33.24
N LEU A 196 -23.88 -3.56 33.36
CA LEU A 196 -22.62 -2.92 32.96
C LEU A 196 -22.56 -2.61 31.46
N LEU A 197 -23.09 -3.49 30.62
CA LEU A 197 -23.17 -3.28 29.17
C LEU A 197 -24.18 -2.19 28.79
N GLN A 198 -25.31 -2.10 29.48
CA GLN A 198 -26.29 -1.03 29.29
C GLN A 198 -25.72 0.34 29.68
N GLU A 199 -24.98 0.42 30.79
CA GLU A 199 -24.26 1.63 31.17
C GLU A 199 -23.23 2.04 30.14
N ALA A 200 -22.43 1.09 29.65
CA ALA A 200 -21.45 1.33 28.60
C ALA A 200 -22.12 1.88 27.32
N ALA A 201 -23.23 1.28 26.90
CA ALA A 201 -23.98 1.73 25.73
C ALA A 201 -24.51 3.16 25.90
N VAL A 202 -25.12 3.48 27.05
CA VAL A 202 -25.66 4.83 27.33
C VAL A 202 -24.54 5.87 27.40
N LEU A 203 -23.41 5.54 28.04
CA LEU A 203 -22.27 6.45 28.15
C LEU A 203 -21.61 6.73 26.79
N CYS A 204 -21.52 5.72 25.92
CA CYS A 204 -20.82 5.85 24.64
C CYS A 204 -21.70 6.32 23.48
N PHE A 205 -23.04 6.29 23.59
CA PHE A 205 -23.94 6.65 22.49
C PHE A 205 -23.68 8.05 21.92
N ILE A 206 -23.66 9.08 22.77
CA ILE A 206 -23.39 10.47 22.35
C ILE A 206 -21.94 10.63 21.83
N PRO A 207 -20.90 10.13 22.54
CA PRO A 207 -19.54 10.10 22.04
C PRO A 207 -19.36 9.47 20.66
N ILE A 208 -20.06 8.36 20.37
CA ILE A 208 -20.00 7.70 19.06
C ILE A 208 -20.55 8.63 17.98
N LEU A 209 -21.73 9.23 18.21
CA LEU A 209 -22.33 10.16 17.24
C LEU A 209 -21.44 11.38 16.98
N LEU A 210 -20.94 12.03 18.04
CA LEU A 210 -20.05 13.19 17.91
C LEU A 210 -18.71 12.81 17.27
N GLY A 211 -18.16 11.66 17.64
CA GLY A 211 -16.93 11.13 17.05
C GLY A 211 -17.08 10.93 15.55
N SER A 212 -18.18 10.31 15.10
CA SER A 212 -18.46 10.12 13.68
C SER A 212 -18.54 11.46 12.94
N VAL A 213 -19.29 12.44 13.46
CA VAL A 213 -19.40 13.77 12.83
C VAL A 213 -18.05 14.49 12.75
N PHE A 214 -17.26 14.48 13.83
CA PHE A 214 -15.94 15.10 13.82
C PHE A 214 -14.94 14.36 12.91
N GLY A 215 -15.04 13.04 12.81
CA GLY A 215 -14.21 12.26 11.89
C GLY A 215 -14.48 12.61 10.42
N ILE A 216 -15.75 12.82 10.07
CA ILE A 216 -16.15 13.28 8.72
C ILE A 216 -15.59 14.69 8.45
N GLY A 217 -15.78 15.63 9.37
CA GLY A 217 -15.27 17.00 9.22
C GLY A 217 -13.73 17.07 9.14
N MET A 218 -13.04 16.22 9.91
CA MET A 218 -11.59 16.08 9.83
C MET A 218 -11.16 15.47 8.49
N SER A 219 -11.91 14.51 7.94
CA SER A 219 -11.64 13.94 6.61
C SER A 219 -11.76 15.00 5.52
N TYR A 220 -12.80 15.84 5.56
CA TYR A 220 -12.95 16.96 4.64
C TYR A 220 -11.73 17.89 4.68
N THR A 221 -11.26 18.23 5.88
CA THR A 221 -10.07 19.08 6.07
C THR A 221 -8.81 18.44 5.50
N VAL A 222 -8.64 17.12 5.67
CA VAL A 222 -7.48 16.39 5.14
C VAL A 222 -7.49 16.38 3.61
N ILE A 223 -8.64 16.15 2.97
CA ILE A 223 -8.73 16.18 1.50
C ILE A 223 -8.39 17.58 0.96
N GLU A 224 -8.89 18.63 1.60
CA GLU A 224 -8.58 20.00 1.21
C GLU A 224 -7.08 20.31 1.33
N LEU A 225 -6.44 19.85 2.41
CA LEU A 225 -4.99 19.97 2.58
C LEU A 225 -4.24 19.20 1.50
N VAL A 226 -4.67 17.99 1.16
CA VAL A 226 -4.06 17.20 0.07
C VAL A 226 -4.18 17.94 -1.26
N ASN A 227 -5.34 18.51 -1.59
CA ASN A 227 -5.51 19.30 -2.80
C ASN A 227 -4.63 20.56 -2.81
N LEU A 228 -4.46 21.22 -1.66
CA LEU A 228 -3.59 22.39 -1.55
C LEU A 228 -2.11 22.04 -1.76
N PHE A 229 -1.65 20.93 -1.17
CA PHE A 229 -0.25 20.50 -1.32
C PHE A 229 0.05 19.83 -2.65
N ALA A 230 -0.97 19.32 -3.34
CA ALA A 230 -0.86 18.66 -4.63
C ALA A 230 -1.44 19.50 -5.78
N ALA A 231 -1.58 20.82 -5.60
CA ALA A 231 -2.17 21.71 -6.61
C ALA A 231 -1.31 21.85 -7.88
N ASP A 232 0.02 21.70 -7.74
CA ASP A 232 0.97 21.89 -8.84
C ASP A 232 1.26 20.58 -9.61
N VAL A 233 0.63 19.45 -9.25
CA VAL A 233 0.89 18.15 -9.87
C VAL A 233 0.20 18.05 -11.23
N THR A 234 0.98 17.98 -12.30
CA THR A 234 0.50 17.79 -13.67
C THR A 234 -0.28 16.47 -13.82
N GLY A 235 -1.43 16.50 -14.53
CA GLY A 235 -2.30 15.33 -14.73
C GLY A 235 -3.25 15.00 -13.57
N ARG A 236 -3.07 15.61 -12.40
CA ARG A 236 -3.94 15.39 -11.23
C ARG A 236 -5.26 16.18 -11.35
N HIS A 237 -6.39 15.50 -11.19
CA HIS A 237 -7.67 16.18 -10.98
C HIS A 237 -7.90 16.49 -9.48
N PRO A 238 -8.60 17.57 -9.12
CA PRO A 238 -8.87 17.88 -7.72
C PRO A 238 -9.72 16.79 -7.08
N ALA A 239 -9.29 16.28 -5.92
CA ALA A 239 -10.07 15.28 -5.19
C ALA A 239 -11.30 15.96 -4.58
N VAL A 240 -12.50 15.64 -5.08
CA VAL A 240 -13.74 16.17 -4.53
C VAL A 240 -14.14 15.33 -3.32
N PHE A 241 -14.39 15.97 -2.18
CA PHE A 241 -14.89 15.27 -1.00
C PHE A 241 -16.28 14.68 -1.29
N GLN A 242 -16.36 13.36 -1.28
CA GLN A 242 -17.60 12.61 -1.43
C GLN A 242 -17.91 11.83 -0.15
N TYR A 243 -19.21 11.70 0.15
CA TYR A 243 -19.64 10.97 1.35
C TYR A 243 -20.89 10.15 1.10
N HIS A 244 -20.79 8.83 1.28
CA HIS A 244 -21.91 7.91 1.17
C HIS A 244 -22.47 7.52 2.55
N PRO A 245 -23.81 7.51 2.77
CA PRO A 245 -24.42 7.17 4.06
C PRO A 245 -24.04 5.77 4.61
N VAL A 246 -23.67 4.84 3.74
CA VAL A 246 -23.17 3.52 4.17
C VAL A 246 -21.87 3.64 4.97
N VAL A 247 -21.01 4.61 4.68
CA VAL A 247 -19.78 4.85 5.48
C VAL A 247 -20.15 5.23 6.91
N PHE A 248 -21.18 6.07 7.10
CA PHE A 248 -21.69 6.38 8.44
C PHE A 248 -22.22 5.14 9.15
N LEU A 249 -23.01 4.32 8.45
CA LEU A 249 -23.58 3.10 9.03
C LEU A 249 -22.49 2.11 9.45
N VAL A 250 -21.51 1.85 8.58
CA VAL A 250 -20.38 0.95 8.83
C VAL A 250 -19.52 1.45 9.99
N THR A 251 -19.20 2.75 10.03
CA THR A 251 -18.43 3.35 11.12
C THR A 251 -19.19 3.30 12.45
N PHE A 252 -20.48 3.61 12.44
CA PHE A 252 -21.34 3.58 13.62
C PHE A 252 -21.48 2.15 14.18
N LEU A 253 -21.75 1.16 13.31
CA LEU A 253 -21.84 -0.25 13.69
C LEU A 253 -20.49 -0.76 14.21
N SER A 254 -19.40 -0.46 13.51
CA SER A 254 -18.05 -0.87 13.91
C SER A 254 -17.67 -0.26 15.26
N ALA A 255 -17.91 1.04 15.47
CA ALA A 255 -17.65 1.70 16.76
C ALA A 255 -18.50 1.13 17.90
N SER A 256 -19.78 0.86 17.63
CA SER A 256 -20.68 0.23 18.59
C SER A 256 -20.16 -1.15 18.99
N LEU A 257 -19.71 -1.95 18.02
CA LEU A 257 -19.13 -3.26 18.23
C LEU A 257 -17.80 -3.17 19.03
N THR A 258 -16.94 -2.20 18.71
CA THR A 258 -15.71 -1.90 19.47
C THR A 258 -16.02 -1.64 20.94
N VAL A 259 -17.01 -0.78 21.24
CA VAL A 259 -17.43 -0.45 22.61
C VAL A 259 -17.98 -1.69 23.33
N LEU A 260 -18.84 -2.46 22.66
CA LEU A 260 -19.44 -3.66 23.24
C LEU A 260 -18.36 -4.70 23.60
N PHE A 261 -17.43 -5.02 22.69
CA PHE A 261 -16.34 -5.95 22.98
C PHE A 261 -15.43 -5.42 24.09
N SER A 262 -15.11 -4.13 24.05
CA SER A 262 -14.25 -3.47 25.05
C SER A 262 -14.85 -3.50 26.46
N ALA A 263 -16.16 -3.32 26.58
CA ALA A 263 -16.88 -3.40 27.86
C ALA A 263 -17.18 -4.85 28.28
N TRP A 264 -17.40 -5.75 27.32
CA TRP A 264 -17.78 -7.14 27.60
C TRP A 264 -16.69 -7.94 28.30
N ILE A 265 -15.42 -7.76 27.90
CA ILE A 265 -14.28 -8.44 28.52
C ILE A 265 -14.19 -8.15 30.03
N PRO A 266 -14.13 -6.88 30.49
CA PRO A 266 -14.11 -6.57 31.92
C PRO A 266 -15.45 -6.90 32.61
N ALA A 267 -16.60 -6.69 31.97
CA ALA A 267 -17.90 -7.01 32.56
C ALA A 267 -18.08 -8.51 32.83
N ARG A 268 -17.63 -9.39 31.91
CA ARG A 268 -17.66 -10.84 32.10
C ARG A 268 -16.77 -11.27 33.26
N LYS A 269 -15.58 -10.66 33.38
CA LYS A 269 -14.66 -10.90 34.51
C LYS A 269 -15.31 -10.48 35.83
N LEU A 270 -15.87 -9.26 35.89
CA LEU A 270 -16.50 -8.70 37.09
C LEU A 270 -17.73 -9.50 37.53
N SER A 271 -18.58 -9.93 36.59
CA SER A 271 -19.81 -10.67 36.88
C SER A 271 -19.59 -12.04 37.54
N LYS A 272 -18.37 -12.59 37.43
CA LYS A 272 -18.01 -13.90 37.98
C LYS A 272 -17.33 -13.82 39.34
N ILE A 273 -17.04 -12.63 39.84
CA ILE A 273 -16.41 -12.44 41.15
C ILE A 273 -17.43 -12.82 42.22
N THR A 274 -17.02 -13.68 43.17
CA THR A 274 -17.91 -14.11 44.26
C THR A 274 -18.11 -12.98 45.27
N PRO A 275 -19.22 -12.96 46.04
CA PRO A 275 -19.41 -11.92 47.06
C PRO A 275 -18.31 -11.92 48.11
N LEU A 276 -17.82 -13.11 48.49
CA LEU A 276 -16.68 -13.26 49.39
C LEU A 276 -15.42 -12.65 48.76
N GLU A 277 -15.11 -12.95 47.49
CA GLU A 277 -14.00 -12.32 46.78
C GLU A 277 -14.20 -10.80 46.65
N ALA A 278 -15.39 -10.29 46.40
CA ALA A 278 -15.63 -8.86 46.25
C ALA A 278 -15.45 -8.06 47.56
N ILE A 279 -15.81 -8.67 48.70
CA ILE A 279 -15.61 -8.11 50.05
C ILE A 279 -14.15 -8.32 50.51
N HIS A 280 -13.55 -9.47 50.21
CA HIS A 280 -12.17 -9.80 50.55
C HIS A 280 -11.15 -9.16 49.60
N ASN A 281 -11.54 -8.72 48.40
CA ASN A 281 -10.68 -8.06 47.40
C ASN A 281 -10.20 -6.66 47.82
N LEU A 282 -10.56 -6.19 49.02
CA LEU A 282 -9.78 -5.17 49.74
C LEU A 282 -8.33 -5.64 50.01
N GLY A 283 -8.12 -6.95 50.09
CA GLY A 283 -6.88 -7.60 50.51
C GLY A 283 -6.00 -8.19 49.39
N ASP A 284 -6.40 -8.21 48.12
CA ASP A 284 -5.56 -8.80 47.05
C ASP A 284 -4.45 -7.84 46.53
N PHE A 285 -4.25 -6.73 47.25
CA PHE A 285 -2.94 -6.07 47.36
C PHE A 285 -2.03 -6.72 48.42
N GLN A 286 -2.30 -7.96 48.84
CA GLN A 286 -1.34 -8.74 49.59
C GLN A 286 -0.08 -8.91 48.75
N PHE A 287 0.95 -8.20 49.21
CA PHE A 287 2.32 -8.24 48.76
C PHE A 287 2.76 -9.67 48.41
N LYS A 288 2.64 -10.08 47.14
CA LYS A 288 3.48 -11.16 46.62
C LYS A 288 4.93 -10.69 46.84
N ARG A 289 5.66 -11.41 47.71
CA ARG A 289 7.07 -11.19 48.11
C ARG A 289 7.80 -10.20 47.20
N ARG A 290 8.25 -9.08 47.79
CA ARG A 290 9.05 -8.03 47.13
C ARG A 290 10.17 -8.68 46.31
N LYS A 291 9.99 -8.78 44.99
CA LYS A 291 11.03 -9.27 44.09
C LYS A 291 11.90 -8.10 43.71
N HIS A 292 13.04 -7.95 44.38
CA HIS A 292 14.06 -6.93 44.12
C HIS A 292 14.26 -6.71 42.61
N SER A 293 14.17 -5.45 42.18
CA SER A 293 14.50 -5.05 40.81
C SER A 293 16.01 -4.76 40.73
N ARG A 294 16.82 -5.81 40.61
CA ARG A 294 18.30 -5.70 40.63
C ARG A 294 18.84 -4.62 39.69
N VAL A 295 18.30 -4.50 38.47
CA VAL A 295 18.74 -3.52 37.46
C VAL A 295 18.37 -2.08 37.85
N LEU A 296 17.12 -1.83 38.23
CA LEU A 296 16.66 -0.47 38.59
C LEU A 296 17.22 0.01 39.92
N SER A 297 17.37 -0.90 40.90
CA SER A 297 17.99 -0.61 42.18
C SER A 297 19.48 -0.29 42.02
N TRP A 298 20.16 -0.97 41.10
CA TRP A 298 21.56 -0.66 40.76
C TRP A 298 21.72 0.70 40.07
N MET A 299 20.85 1.05 39.11
CA MET A 299 20.96 2.32 38.37
C MET A 299 20.47 3.56 39.16
N PHE A 300 19.44 3.41 40.01
CA PHE A 300 18.73 4.54 40.61
C PHE A 300 18.48 4.40 42.12
N GLY A 301 19.18 3.47 42.79
CA GLY A 301 19.09 3.31 44.26
C GLY A 301 17.71 2.89 44.76
N ILE A 302 17.29 3.49 45.88
CA ILE A 302 16.05 3.15 46.58
C ILE A 302 14.82 3.60 45.78
N GLU A 303 14.89 4.78 45.15
CA GLU A 303 13.85 5.30 44.27
C GLU A 303 13.63 4.39 43.05
N GLY A 304 14.71 3.86 42.48
CA GLY A 304 14.67 2.85 41.43
C GLY A 304 14.04 1.54 41.89
N GLU A 305 14.35 1.09 43.10
CA GLU A 305 13.75 -0.12 43.66
C GLU A 305 12.24 0.04 43.86
N LEU A 306 11.80 1.19 44.38
CA LEU A 306 10.38 1.52 44.56
C LEU A 306 9.65 1.60 43.21
N ALA A 307 10.21 2.30 42.23
CA ALA A 307 9.68 2.35 40.86
C ALA A 307 9.59 0.95 40.22
N GLY A 308 10.65 0.16 40.33
CA GLY A 308 10.69 -1.19 39.78
C GLY A 308 9.70 -2.14 40.45
N ASN A 309 9.47 -2.01 41.76
CA ASN A 309 8.48 -2.80 42.49
C ASN A 309 7.06 -2.41 42.09
N ALA A 310 6.78 -1.13 41.92
CA ALA A 310 5.50 -0.62 41.43
C ALA A 310 5.15 -1.15 40.03
N LEU A 311 6.11 -1.08 39.10
CA LEU A 311 5.94 -1.60 37.74
C LEU A 311 5.74 -3.14 37.74
N LYS A 312 6.39 -3.87 38.65
CA LYS A 312 6.23 -5.33 38.77
C LYS A 312 4.92 -5.75 39.43
N ALA A 313 4.35 -4.94 40.32
CA ALA A 313 3.07 -5.23 40.96
C ALA A 313 1.91 -5.28 39.96
N ARG A 314 1.99 -4.49 38.87
CA ARG A 314 0.91 -4.35 37.87
C ARG A 314 1.31 -4.76 36.46
N LYS A 315 2.15 -5.81 36.34
CA LYS A 315 2.64 -6.35 35.06
C LYS A 315 1.57 -6.63 34.00
N ARG A 316 0.35 -7.01 34.39
CA ARG A 316 -0.71 -7.35 33.40
C ARG A 316 -1.25 -6.10 32.70
N GLN A 317 -1.54 -5.05 33.45
CA GLN A 317 -2.07 -3.80 32.91
C GLN A 317 -0.99 -3.04 32.13
N LEU A 318 0.23 -2.98 32.68
CA LEU A 318 1.37 -2.37 31.99
C LEU A 318 1.72 -3.10 30.68
N ARG A 319 1.66 -4.44 30.64
CA ARG A 319 1.89 -5.21 29.40
C ARG A 319 0.94 -4.81 28.27
N ILE A 320 -0.34 -4.59 28.57
CA ILE A 320 -1.32 -4.17 27.56
C ILE A 320 -0.97 -2.79 26.99
N SER A 321 -0.63 -1.84 27.87
CA SER A 321 -0.18 -0.50 27.45
C SER A 321 1.13 -0.55 26.64
N THR A 322 2.09 -1.36 27.06
CA THR A 322 3.37 -1.55 26.35
C THR A 322 3.16 -2.18 24.99
N ILE A 323 2.29 -3.19 24.86
CA ILE A 323 1.99 -3.85 23.58
C ILE A 323 1.33 -2.87 22.60
N SER A 324 0.36 -2.07 23.07
CA SER A 324 -0.30 -1.10 22.19
C SER A 324 0.66 0.01 21.73
N LEU A 325 1.53 0.50 22.62
CA LEU A 325 2.56 1.48 22.23
C LEU A 325 3.60 0.85 21.28
N LEU A 326 3.99 -0.40 21.52
CA LEU A 326 4.90 -1.14 20.65
C LEU A 326 4.28 -1.29 19.26
N LEU A 327 3.01 -1.68 19.16
CA LEU A 327 2.32 -1.86 17.87
C LEU A 327 2.19 -0.54 17.11
N SER A 328 1.88 0.56 17.79
CA SER A 328 1.84 1.91 17.20
C SER A 328 3.21 2.36 16.70
N PHE A 329 4.25 2.20 17.53
CA PHE A 329 5.62 2.57 17.15
C PHE A 329 6.17 1.70 16.01
N LEU A 330 5.91 0.39 16.05
CA LEU A 330 6.30 -0.57 15.03
C LEU A 330 5.58 -0.31 13.70
N GLY A 331 4.26 -0.08 13.73
CA GLY A 331 3.51 0.24 12.52
C GLY A 331 4.02 1.51 11.86
N PHE A 332 4.30 2.55 12.66
CA PHE A 332 4.88 3.79 12.16
C PHE A 332 6.27 3.59 11.54
N THR A 333 7.17 2.87 12.22
CA THR A 333 8.54 2.67 11.72
C THR A 333 8.59 1.80 10.46
N ILE A 334 7.86 0.68 10.42
CA ILE A 334 7.80 -0.21 9.25
C ILE A 334 7.31 0.57 8.03
N MET A 335 6.27 1.39 8.21
CA MET A 335 5.65 2.12 7.11
C MET A 335 6.58 3.20 6.53
N LEU A 336 7.32 3.94 7.37
CA LEU A 336 8.35 4.87 6.88
C LEU A 336 9.46 4.15 6.11
N CYS A 337 9.92 3.00 6.63
CA CYS A 337 10.92 2.19 5.94
C CYS A 337 10.38 1.63 4.62
N PHE A 338 9.10 1.24 4.55
CA PHE A 338 8.44 0.80 3.33
C PHE A 338 8.44 1.90 2.26
N PHE A 339 8.09 3.14 2.61
CA PHE A 339 8.14 4.25 1.64
C PHE A 339 9.54 4.52 1.13
N THR A 340 10.51 4.54 2.04
CA THR A 340 11.92 4.75 1.66
C THR A 340 12.37 3.66 0.69
N LEU A 341 12.03 2.40 1.00
CA LEU A 341 12.37 1.27 0.14
C LEU A 341 11.65 1.32 -1.21
N SER A 342 10.36 1.69 -1.22
CA SER A 342 9.56 1.84 -2.44
C SER A 342 10.12 2.95 -3.33
N GLN A 343 10.48 4.11 -2.77
CA GLN A 343 11.11 5.21 -3.50
C GLN A 343 12.44 4.81 -4.13
N ILE A 344 13.31 4.17 -3.34
CA ILE A 344 14.58 3.65 -3.86
C ILE A 344 14.29 2.63 -4.97
N SER A 345 13.31 1.75 -4.77
CA SER A 345 12.96 0.75 -5.76
C SER A 345 12.55 1.38 -7.09
N THR A 346 11.57 2.29 -7.08
CA THR A 346 11.08 2.99 -8.28
C THR A 346 12.20 3.77 -8.98
N ARG A 347 13.05 4.46 -8.21
CA ARG A 347 14.18 5.20 -8.76
C ARG A 347 15.16 4.29 -9.49
N TYR A 348 15.53 3.16 -8.90
CA TYR A 348 16.48 2.20 -9.49
C TYR A 348 15.91 1.46 -10.70
N THR A 349 14.66 1.00 -10.61
CA THR A 349 14.08 0.14 -11.67
C THR A 349 13.66 0.92 -12.90
N TYR A 350 13.26 2.17 -12.74
CA TYR A 350 12.72 2.98 -13.84
C TYR A 350 13.65 4.15 -14.20
N PHE A 351 13.84 5.11 -13.30
CA PHE A 351 14.51 6.37 -13.64
C PHE A 351 16.01 6.23 -13.89
N GLU A 352 16.74 5.49 -13.06
CA GLU A 352 18.19 5.30 -13.21
C GLU A 352 18.51 4.34 -14.37
N ARG A 353 17.70 3.28 -14.56
CA ARG A 353 17.92 2.28 -15.61
C ARG A 353 17.79 2.84 -17.03
N TYR A 354 16.81 3.72 -17.26
CA TYR A 354 16.52 4.30 -18.57
C TYR A 354 16.97 5.75 -18.71
N GLN A 355 17.78 6.27 -17.78
CA GLN A 355 18.17 7.69 -17.75
C GLN A 355 18.86 8.16 -19.04
N ASP A 356 19.70 7.30 -19.62
CA ASP A 356 20.51 7.65 -20.79
C ASP A 356 19.87 7.19 -22.11
N ALA A 357 18.74 6.45 -22.03
CA ALA A 357 18.08 5.84 -23.17
C ALA A 357 17.18 6.81 -23.95
N TRP A 358 16.71 7.88 -23.30
CA TRP A 358 15.78 8.84 -23.89
C TRP A 358 15.84 10.20 -23.17
N ASP A 359 15.48 11.28 -23.88
CA ASP A 359 15.27 12.60 -23.28
C ASP A 359 13.86 13.14 -23.56
N VAL A 360 13.39 12.97 -24.80
CA VAL A 360 12.01 13.23 -25.20
C VAL A 360 11.50 11.98 -25.91
N MET A 361 10.32 11.50 -25.50
CA MET A 361 9.62 10.38 -26.09
C MET A 361 8.32 10.90 -26.70
N VAL A 362 8.03 10.52 -27.94
CA VAL A 362 6.73 10.82 -28.57
C VAL A 362 6.11 9.52 -29.05
N THR A 363 4.88 9.28 -28.60
CA THR A 363 4.02 8.20 -29.08
C THR A 363 3.05 8.80 -30.08
N VAL A 364 3.09 8.33 -31.32
CA VAL A 364 2.14 8.72 -32.36
C VAL A 364 1.10 7.62 -32.47
N LYS A 365 -0.15 7.97 -32.19
CA LYS A 365 -1.25 6.99 -32.10
C LYS A 365 -1.81 6.63 -33.47
N ASN A 366 -2.20 5.36 -33.62
CA ASN A 366 -2.86 4.82 -34.82
C ASN A 366 -2.17 5.21 -36.13
N THR A 367 -0.84 5.13 -36.17
CA THR A 367 -0.04 5.54 -37.33
C THR A 367 1.08 4.53 -37.55
N GLU A 368 1.06 3.88 -38.71
CA GLU A 368 2.14 2.98 -39.15
C GLU A 368 3.41 3.77 -39.48
N LEU A 369 4.57 3.19 -39.16
CA LEU A 369 5.87 3.79 -39.43
C LEU A 369 6.10 4.02 -40.94
N ALA A 370 5.54 3.15 -41.79
CA ALA A 370 5.61 3.28 -43.26
C ALA A 370 4.84 4.51 -43.79
N ALA A 371 3.76 4.91 -43.11
CA ALA A 371 2.92 6.04 -43.50
C ALA A 371 3.43 7.39 -42.98
N PHE A 372 4.47 7.39 -42.14
CA PHE A 372 4.98 8.60 -41.49
C PHE A 372 5.95 9.38 -42.39
N ASP A 373 5.58 10.62 -42.76
CA ASP A 373 6.33 11.44 -43.73
C ASP A 373 7.18 12.55 -43.10
N GLN A 374 7.02 12.82 -41.80
CA GLN A 374 7.70 13.91 -41.08
C GLN A 374 9.05 13.54 -40.43
N THR A 375 9.63 12.37 -40.74
CA THR A 375 10.91 11.88 -40.16
C THR A 375 12.04 12.89 -40.28
N ASN A 376 12.17 13.54 -41.45
CA ASN A 376 13.21 14.52 -41.72
C ASN A 376 13.02 15.84 -40.97
N GLU A 377 11.78 16.20 -40.63
CA GLU A 377 11.48 17.42 -39.89
C GLU A 377 11.91 17.26 -38.44
N VAL A 378 11.58 16.13 -37.82
CA VAL A 378 11.99 15.77 -36.46
C VAL A 378 13.52 15.70 -36.34
N LYS A 379 14.20 15.01 -37.27
CA LYS A 379 15.67 14.89 -37.28
C LYS A 379 16.40 16.24 -37.41
N LYS A 380 15.76 17.27 -37.99
CA LYS A 380 16.36 18.60 -38.23
C LYS A 380 16.07 19.63 -37.13
N LEU A 381 15.27 19.29 -36.13
CA LEU A 381 14.96 20.21 -35.04
C LEU A 381 16.23 20.62 -34.30
N SER A 382 16.31 21.90 -33.95
CA SER A 382 17.45 22.45 -33.25
C SER A 382 17.54 21.85 -31.84
N GLY A 383 18.73 21.41 -31.43
CA GLY A 383 18.96 20.77 -30.12
C GLY A 383 18.78 19.24 -30.11
N VAL A 384 18.28 18.64 -31.19
CA VAL A 384 18.27 17.17 -31.35
C VAL A 384 19.68 16.68 -31.71
N GLN A 385 20.16 15.66 -31.00
CA GLN A 385 21.43 14.98 -31.25
C GLN A 385 21.21 13.71 -32.10
N ASN A 386 20.23 12.91 -31.74
CA ASN A 386 19.87 11.66 -32.42
C ASN A 386 18.36 11.43 -32.22
N SER A 387 17.67 10.94 -33.24
CA SER A 387 16.29 10.45 -33.12
C SER A 387 16.15 9.10 -33.82
N ILE A 388 15.54 8.13 -33.14
CA ILE A 388 15.18 6.84 -33.72
C ILE A 388 13.67 6.74 -33.76
N LEU A 389 13.14 6.32 -34.91
CA LEU A 389 11.73 6.00 -35.07
C LEU A 389 11.60 4.48 -35.13
N TYR A 390 10.69 3.94 -34.35
CA TYR A 390 10.45 2.51 -34.32
C TYR A 390 8.99 2.19 -34.02
N GLN A 391 8.61 0.97 -34.37
CA GLN A 391 7.31 0.38 -34.08
C GLN A 391 7.53 -1.06 -33.65
N LYS A 392 6.53 -1.65 -33.02
CA LYS A 392 6.64 -2.99 -32.44
C LYS A 392 5.65 -3.93 -33.11
N ALA A 393 6.01 -5.20 -33.20
CA ALA A 393 5.11 -6.27 -33.59
C ALA A 393 5.39 -7.48 -32.69
N GLU A 394 4.34 -8.18 -32.27
CA GLU A 394 4.47 -9.38 -31.46
C GLU A 394 4.34 -10.62 -32.32
N GLU A 395 5.47 -11.31 -32.52
CA GLU A 395 5.49 -12.57 -33.27
C GLU A 395 5.95 -13.74 -32.42
N THR A 396 5.77 -14.96 -32.94
CA THR A 396 6.30 -16.17 -32.32
C THR A 396 7.25 -16.88 -33.26
N SER A 397 8.35 -17.38 -32.72
CA SER A 397 9.37 -18.13 -33.44
C SER A 397 9.34 -19.60 -33.05
N GLN A 398 9.79 -20.43 -33.98
CA GLN A 398 10.01 -21.84 -33.74
C GLN A 398 11.49 -22.11 -33.43
N MET A 399 11.76 -22.75 -32.30
CA MET A 399 13.12 -23.12 -31.89
C MET A 399 13.22 -24.62 -31.62
N THR A 400 14.27 -25.27 -32.12
CA THR A 400 14.56 -26.68 -31.83
C THR A 400 15.49 -26.82 -30.62
N ALA A 401 15.49 -28.00 -29.99
CA ALA A 401 16.28 -28.24 -28.78
C ALA A 401 17.81 -28.10 -28.98
N ASP A 402 18.32 -28.40 -30.18
CA ASP A 402 19.73 -28.29 -30.56
C ASP A 402 20.23 -26.86 -30.74
N TRP A 403 19.32 -25.89 -30.96
CA TRP A 403 19.66 -24.49 -31.18
C TRP A 403 20.00 -23.75 -29.88
N GLN A 404 19.73 -24.33 -28.71
CA GLN A 404 20.09 -23.76 -27.41
C GLN A 404 21.61 -23.59 -27.25
N SER A 405 22.03 -22.49 -26.63
CA SER A 405 23.44 -22.22 -26.32
C SER A 405 24.03 -23.25 -25.34
N GLU A 406 25.36 -23.39 -25.32
CA GLU A 406 26.03 -24.32 -24.39
C GLU A 406 25.84 -23.86 -22.93
N GLU A 407 25.88 -22.55 -22.69
CA GLU A 407 25.67 -21.92 -21.40
C GLU A 407 24.26 -22.22 -20.85
N LEU A 408 23.23 -22.10 -21.69
CA LEU A 408 21.85 -22.41 -21.32
C LEU A 408 21.69 -23.90 -20.99
N MET A 409 22.34 -24.77 -21.76
CA MET A 409 22.31 -26.22 -21.51
C MET A 409 22.97 -26.60 -20.19
N VAL A 410 24.02 -25.89 -19.75
CA VAL A 410 24.65 -26.08 -18.43
C VAL A 410 23.70 -25.75 -17.28
N LEU A 411 22.80 -24.77 -17.46
CA LEU A 411 21.79 -24.39 -16.46
C LEU A 411 20.56 -25.32 -16.44
N GLY A 412 20.53 -26.37 -17.25
CA GLY A 412 19.41 -27.31 -17.34
C GLY A 412 18.47 -27.05 -18.53
N GLY A 413 18.88 -26.19 -19.47
CA GLY A 413 18.10 -25.88 -20.68
C GLY A 413 16.95 -24.92 -20.44
N ILE A 414 16.28 -24.55 -21.53
CA ILE A 414 15.23 -23.54 -21.55
C ILE A 414 14.04 -23.88 -20.64
N GLU A 415 13.68 -25.16 -20.54
CA GLU A 415 12.58 -25.64 -19.68
C GLU A 415 12.82 -25.35 -18.19
N THR A 416 14.09 -25.40 -17.76
CA THR A 416 14.44 -25.15 -16.35
C THR A 416 14.37 -23.67 -16.00
N ILE A 417 14.73 -22.79 -16.94
CA ILE A 417 14.79 -21.35 -16.72
C ILE A 417 13.43 -20.70 -16.95
N ALA A 418 12.78 -21.00 -18.09
CA ALA A 418 11.54 -20.37 -18.51
C ALA A 418 10.28 -21.02 -17.94
N GLY A 419 10.36 -22.29 -17.48
CA GLY A 419 9.21 -22.98 -16.88
C GLY A 419 8.00 -23.01 -17.82
N ASP A 420 6.86 -22.51 -17.34
CA ASP A 420 5.59 -22.50 -18.05
C ASP A 420 5.46 -21.36 -19.08
N ASP A 421 6.42 -20.42 -19.15
CA ASP A 421 6.40 -19.29 -20.10
C ASP A 421 6.62 -19.74 -21.57
N ILE A 422 6.97 -21.00 -21.81
CA ILE A 422 7.29 -21.54 -23.13
C ILE A 422 6.51 -22.81 -23.39
N VAL A 423 5.86 -22.85 -24.55
CA VAL A 423 5.06 -23.99 -24.98
C VAL A 423 5.92 -24.94 -25.81
N LYS A 424 6.05 -26.19 -25.34
CA LYS A 424 6.71 -27.26 -26.08
C LYS A 424 5.71 -28.01 -26.97
N GLU A 425 5.94 -27.97 -28.27
CA GLU A 425 5.15 -28.67 -29.29
C GLU A 425 6.02 -29.75 -29.97
N GLY A 426 6.02 -30.94 -29.39
CA GLY A 426 6.81 -32.07 -29.90
C GLY A 426 8.32 -31.85 -29.72
N GLU A 427 9.05 -31.73 -30.83
CA GLU A 427 10.51 -31.46 -30.84
C GLU A 427 10.86 -29.96 -30.87
N TYR A 428 9.85 -29.09 -30.94
CA TYR A 428 10.01 -27.65 -31.06
C TYR A 428 9.49 -26.93 -29.82
N TYR A 429 10.09 -25.78 -29.55
CA TYR A 429 9.65 -24.79 -28.57
C TYR A 429 9.09 -23.60 -29.33
N ARG A 430 7.88 -23.18 -28.95
CA ARG A 430 7.28 -21.94 -29.43
C ARG A 430 7.68 -20.82 -28.49
N ILE A 431 8.45 -19.86 -29.01
CA ILE A 431 9.07 -18.78 -28.23
C ILE A 431 8.56 -17.45 -28.74
N LYS A 432 8.15 -16.57 -27.83
CA LYS A 432 7.83 -15.19 -28.20
C LYS A 432 9.06 -14.50 -28.83
N SER A 433 8.85 -13.90 -29.98
CA SER A 433 9.87 -13.24 -30.79
C SER A 433 9.37 -11.85 -31.19
N PRO A 434 9.36 -10.90 -30.24
CA PRO A 434 8.92 -9.54 -30.53
C PRO A 434 9.87 -8.89 -31.54
N ILE A 435 9.31 -8.14 -32.47
CA ILE A 435 10.02 -7.49 -33.55
C ILE A 435 9.96 -5.97 -33.32
N ILE A 436 11.12 -5.35 -33.27
CA ILE A 436 11.29 -3.90 -33.24
C ILE A 436 11.62 -3.46 -34.66
N ILE A 437 10.64 -2.86 -35.31
CA ILE A 437 10.72 -2.34 -36.68
C ILE A 437 11.31 -0.94 -36.59
N MET A 438 12.44 -0.69 -37.24
CA MET A 438 13.17 0.58 -37.16
C MET A 438 13.21 1.25 -38.53
N ASP A 439 13.27 2.58 -38.55
CA ASP A 439 13.59 3.29 -39.80
C ASP A 439 14.95 2.82 -40.36
N ASP A 440 15.02 2.62 -41.67
CA ASP A 440 16.17 1.99 -42.33
C ASP A 440 17.51 2.68 -42.00
N GLU A 441 17.51 4.02 -41.86
CA GLU A 441 18.70 4.78 -41.49
C GLU A 441 19.16 4.45 -40.07
N SER A 442 18.24 4.44 -39.10
CA SER A 442 18.53 4.06 -37.72
C SER A 442 18.96 2.60 -37.59
N PHE A 443 18.36 1.70 -38.37
CA PHE A 443 18.75 0.29 -38.40
C PHE A 443 20.19 0.10 -38.90
N LEU A 444 20.56 0.77 -40.00
CA LEU A 444 21.92 0.72 -40.55
C LEU A 444 22.96 1.36 -39.59
N GLU A 445 22.58 2.43 -38.89
CA GLU A 445 23.43 3.03 -37.85
C GLU A 445 23.65 2.03 -36.71
N TYR A 446 22.60 1.38 -36.22
CA TYR A 446 22.69 0.36 -35.19
C TYR A 446 23.56 -0.83 -35.61
N ALA A 447 23.35 -1.36 -36.83
CA ALA A 447 24.16 -2.43 -37.41
C ALA A 447 25.66 -2.04 -37.42
N SER A 448 25.97 -0.79 -37.78
CA SER A 448 27.33 -0.26 -37.78
C SER A 448 27.90 -0.13 -36.36
N GLN A 449 27.09 0.28 -35.38
CA GLN A 449 27.50 0.44 -33.98
C GLN A 449 27.93 -0.89 -33.35
N ILE A 450 27.22 -1.98 -33.63
CA ILE A 450 27.54 -3.32 -33.12
C ILE A 450 28.58 -4.06 -33.98
N GLY A 451 29.10 -3.42 -35.04
CA GLY A 451 30.12 -4.00 -35.92
C GLY A 451 29.61 -5.01 -36.95
N ALA A 452 28.30 -5.07 -37.20
CA ALA A 452 27.71 -5.87 -38.26
C ALA A 452 27.89 -5.21 -39.63
N VAL A 453 27.81 -6.00 -40.71
CA VAL A 453 27.79 -5.46 -42.08
C VAL A 453 26.44 -4.81 -42.33
N PRO A 454 26.34 -3.49 -42.57
CA PRO A 454 25.04 -2.84 -42.75
C PRO A 454 24.35 -3.37 -44.02
N SER A 455 23.18 -4.00 -43.85
CA SER A 455 22.36 -4.54 -44.93
C SER A 455 20.89 -4.45 -44.53
N LEU A 456 20.00 -4.14 -45.48
CA LEU A 456 18.55 -4.11 -45.25
C LEU A 456 17.88 -5.47 -45.53
N GLU A 457 18.65 -6.48 -45.93
CA GLU A 457 18.15 -7.80 -46.34
C GLU A 457 18.08 -8.82 -45.18
N GLY A 458 18.22 -8.39 -43.92
CA GLY A 458 18.19 -9.30 -42.78
C GLY A 458 17.92 -8.61 -41.44
N THR A 459 17.52 -9.41 -40.46
CA THR A 459 17.20 -9.01 -39.08
C THR A 459 18.40 -9.17 -38.15
N ILE A 460 18.49 -8.36 -37.09
CA ILE A 460 19.48 -8.54 -36.02
C ILE A 460 18.78 -9.19 -34.83
N VAL A 461 19.26 -10.36 -34.41
CA VAL A 461 18.64 -11.11 -33.30
C VAL A 461 19.35 -10.80 -31.99
N LEU A 462 18.59 -10.42 -30.97
CA LEU A 462 19.09 -10.23 -29.61
C LEU A 462 19.28 -11.59 -28.94
N ASN A 463 20.51 -12.09 -28.98
CA ASN A 463 20.90 -13.38 -28.44
C ASN A 463 21.21 -13.32 -26.94
N ARG A 464 20.20 -13.08 -26.11
CA ARG A 464 20.39 -13.06 -24.65
C ARG A 464 19.17 -13.57 -23.90
N ILE A 465 19.40 -14.38 -22.87
CA ILE A 465 18.37 -14.88 -21.94
C ILE A 465 18.79 -14.59 -20.50
N TRP A 466 17.82 -14.25 -19.65
CA TRP A 466 18.09 -13.94 -18.24
C TRP A 466 18.45 -15.20 -17.45
N ASP A 467 19.62 -15.20 -16.80
CA ASP A 467 20.00 -16.22 -15.83
C ASP A 467 19.31 -15.95 -14.48
N ASN A 468 18.10 -16.48 -14.31
CA ASN A 468 17.34 -16.37 -13.07
C ASN A 468 17.87 -17.24 -11.92
N VAL A 469 18.84 -18.12 -12.19
CA VAL A 469 19.44 -19.05 -11.20
C VAL A 469 20.54 -18.35 -10.42
N ASN A 470 21.44 -17.66 -11.14
CA ASN A 470 22.60 -17.01 -10.53
C ASN A 470 22.43 -15.49 -10.36
N SER A 471 21.44 -14.88 -11.01
CA SER A 471 21.18 -13.44 -10.92
C SER A 471 19.77 -13.12 -10.44
N ASN A 472 19.55 -11.86 -10.05
CA ASN A 472 18.25 -11.38 -9.56
C ASN A 472 17.65 -10.37 -10.53
N PHE A 473 16.36 -10.06 -10.37
CA PHE A 473 15.64 -9.20 -11.30
C PHE A 473 16.15 -7.75 -11.38
N ARG A 474 16.88 -7.26 -10.36
CA ARG A 474 17.45 -5.90 -10.35
C ARG A 474 18.76 -5.84 -11.12
N ASN A 475 19.61 -6.84 -10.94
CA ASN A 475 20.91 -6.97 -11.59
C ASN A 475 20.87 -8.23 -12.46
N LYS A 476 20.05 -8.19 -13.52
CA LYS A 476 19.92 -9.30 -14.47
C LYS A 476 21.26 -9.54 -15.13
N GLN A 477 21.78 -10.76 -15.00
CA GLN A 477 22.87 -11.23 -15.82
C GLN A 477 22.29 -12.02 -16.98
N TYR A 478 22.82 -11.75 -18.16
CA TYR A 478 22.37 -12.41 -19.38
C TYR A 478 23.44 -13.37 -19.87
N ILE A 479 23.00 -14.49 -20.41
CA ILE A 479 23.81 -15.47 -21.13
C ILE A 479 23.31 -15.57 -22.57
N PRO A 480 24.11 -16.10 -23.51
CA PRO A 480 23.63 -16.39 -24.86
C PRO A 480 22.40 -17.29 -24.80
N PHE A 481 21.35 -16.97 -25.57
CA PHE A 481 20.12 -17.76 -25.61
C PHE A 481 20.27 -18.94 -26.57
N VAL A 482 20.73 -18.67 -27.78
CA VAL A 482 20.85 -19.61 -28.88
C VAL A 482 22.28 -19.68 -29.41
N LYS A 483 22.58 -20.74 -30.16
CA LYS A 483 23.81 -20.86 -30.95
C LYS A 483 23.74 -19.94 -32.17
N GLU A 484 24.90 -19.39 -32.53
CA GLU A 484 25.06 -18.43 -33.62
C GLU A 484 25.39 -19.13 -34.95
N ASP A 485 24.84 -20.34 -35.17
CA ASP A 485 25.15 -21.20 -36.32
C ASP A 485 24.05 -21.21 -37.40
N ARG A 486 22.93 -20.52 -37.17
CA ARG A 486 21.82 -20.41 -38.12
C ARG A 486 21.83 -19.08 -38.86
N GLU A 487 21.48 -19.15 -40.15
CA GLU A 487 21.38 -17.99 -41.04
C GLU A 487 19.94 -17.47 -41.15
N THR A 488 18.94 -18.20 -40.64
CA THR A 488 17.52 -17.82 -40.69
C THR A 488 16.81 -18.13 -39.36
N ILE A 489 15.78 -17.34 -39.05
CA ILE A 489 14.82 -17.58 -37.96
C ILE A 489 13.43 -17.83 -38.56
N SER A 490 12.76 -18.90 -38.13
CA SER A 490 11.42 -19.25 -38.61
C SER A 490 10.35 -18.64 -37.71
N LEU A 491 9.50 -17.78 -38.28
CA LEU A 491 8.41 -17.09 -37.60
C LEU A 491 7.05 -17.63 -38.03
N TYR A 492 6.13 -17.71 -37.08
CA TYR A 492 4.75 -18.10 -37.34
C TYR A 492 3.95 -16.92 -37.89
N THR A 493 3.21 -17.16 -38.96
CA THR A 493 2.26 -16.22 -39.55
C THR A 493 0.88 -16.32 -38.91
N THR A 494 -0.02 -15.41 -39.29
CA THR A 494 -1.45 -15.45 -38.95
C THR A 494 -2.13 -16.74 -39.40
N GLU A 495 -1.68 -17.32 -40.52
CA GLU A 495 -2.17 -18.62 -41.02
C GLU A 495 -1.47 -19.83 -40.38
N GLN A 496 -0.68 -19.62 -39.32
CA GLN A 496 0.16 -20.64 -38.66
C GLN A 496 1.17 -21.33 -39.59
N THR A 497 1.54 -20.67 -40.68
CA THR A 497 2.63 -21.11 -41.56
C THR A 497 3.96 -20.52 -41.10
N LEU A 498 5.07 -21.12 -41.49
CA LEU A 498 6.41 -20.67 -41.11
C LEU A 498 7.04 -19.86 -42.24
N ILE A 499 7.55 -18.68 -41.91
CA ILE A 499 8.38 -17.85 -42.80
C ILE A 499 9.80 -17.79 -42.25
N ASP A 500 10.77 -18.10 -43.09
CA ASP A 500 12.18 -17.97 -42.76
C ASP A 500 12.65 -16.54 -43.03
N VAL A 501 13.05 -15.86 -41.95
CA VAL A 501 13.62 -14.52 -41.97
C VAL A 501 15.14 -14.61 -41.88
N PRO A 502 15.90 -14.04 -42.84
CA PRO A 502 17.36 -14.04 -42.80
C PRO A 502 17.92 -13.24 -41.62
N ILE A 503 18.90 -13.83 -40.92
CA ILE A 503 19.59 -13.24 -39.79
C ILE A 503 20.90 -12.62 -40.28
N LEU A 504 21.06 -11.33 -40.03
CA LEU A 504 22.29 -10.60 -40.34
C LEU A 504 23.39 -10.90 -39.32
N THR A 505 23.05 -10.85 -38.04
CA THR A 505 23.96 -11.16 -36.93
C THR A 505 23.20 -11.44 -35.64
N TYR A 506 23.90 -12.03 -34.69
CA TYR A 506 23.46 -12.18 -33.30
C TYR A 506 24.20 -11.16 -32.43
N THR A 507 23.50 -10.54 -31.49
CA THR A 507 24.07 -9.53 -30.59
C THR A 507 23.54 -9.69 -29.18
N GLN A 508 24.33 -9.27 -28.18
CA GLN A 508 23.86 -9.11 -26.80
C GLN A 508 23.56 -7.64 -26.44
N GLU A 509 24.05 -6.72 -27.28
CA GLU A 509 23.82 -5.29 -27.16
C GLU A 509 22.49 -4.94 -27.80
N THR A 510 21.75 -4.02 -27.19
CA THR A 510 20.47 -3.52 -27.72
C THR A 510 20.67 -2.13 -28.30
N PRO A 511 19.88 -1.72 -29.31
CA PRO A 511 19.80 -0.31 -29.65
C PRO A 511 19.32 0.47 -28.44
N VAL A 512 19.76 1.72 -28.32
CA VAL A 512 19.43 2.58 -27.18
C VAL A 512 17.96 3.02 -27.29
N LEU A 513 17.03 2.19 -26.83
CA LEU A 513 15.58 2.44 -26.84
C LEU A 513 15.01 2.40 -25.41
N ARG A 514 13.86 3.05 -25.20
CA ARG A 514 13.11 2.99 -23.93
C ARG A 514 12.20 1.76 -23.91
N GLU A 515 12.76 0.58 -24.13
CA GLU A 515 12.01 -0.68 -24.18
C GLU A 515 12.58 -1.69 -23.19
N GLU A 516 11.70 -2.40 -22.49
CA GLU A 516 12.05 -3.59 -21.73
C GLU A 516 11.58 -4.83 -22.49
N TYR A 517 12.50 -5.76 -22.69
CA TYR A 517 12.20 -7.02 -23.35
C TYR A 517 11.95 -8.11 -22.30
N ASP A 518 10.95 -8.94 -22.58
CA ASP A 518 10.62 -10.12 -21.78
C ASP A 518 11.83 -11.05 -21.60
N ASN A 519 11.91 -11.70 -20.45
CA ASN A 519 13.11 -12.42 -20.01
C ASN A 519 13.49 -13.63 -20.89
N TYR A 520 12.51 -14.23 -21.58
CA TYR A 520 12.64 -15.49 -22.33
C TYR A 520 12.18 -15.32 -23.78
N THR A 521 12.68 -14.29 -24.45
CA THR A 521 12.26 -13.92 -25.81
C THR A 521 13.42 -13.76 -26.75
N LEU A 522 13.18 -14.04 -28.04
CA LEU A 522 14.12 -13.80 -29.12
C LEU A 522 13.73 -12.51 -29.83
N VAL A 523 14.16 -11.39 -29.27
CA VAL A 523 13.86 -10.07 -29.85
C VAL A 523 14.58 -9.91 -31.18
N GLN A 524 13.87 -9.36 -32.17
CA GLN A 524 14.41 -9.07 -33.50
C GLN A 524 14.39 -7.57 -33.75
N PHE A 525 15.47 -7.03 -34.31
CA PHE A 525 15.52 -5.67 -34.85
C PHE A 525 15.48 -5.77 -36.37
N MET A 526 14.46 -5.17 -36.99
CA MET A 526 14.20 -5.30 -38.42
C MET A 526 14.10 -3.93 -39.10
N PRO A 527 14.68 -3.75 -40.30
CA PRO A 527 14.48 -2.52 -41.07
C PRO A 527 13.06 -2.44 -41.65
N LEU A 528 12.51 -1.23 -41.70
CA LEU A 528 11.18 -0.96 -42.24
C LEU A 528 10.99 -1.51 -43.66
N SER A 529 11.97 -1.33 -44.55
CA SER A 529 11.90 -1.85 -45.93
C SER A 529 11.71 -3.38 -45.99
N MET A 530 12.28 -4.11 -45.04
CA MET A 530 12.11 -5.57 -44.96
C MET A 530 10.73 -5.91 -44.40
N TRP A 531 10.32 -5.20 -43.36
CA TRP A 531 9.03 -5.39 -42.71
C TRP A 531 7.87 -5.13 -43.67
N GLU A 532 7.89 -4.06 -44.49
CA GLU A 532 6.83 -3.80 -45.50
C GLU A 532 6.58 -4.96 -46.47
N ASN A 533 7.63 -5.77 -46.73
CA ASN A 533 7.50 -6.96 -47.57
C ASN A 533 6.87 -8.14 -46.82
N LEU A 534 7.09 -8.22 -45.50
CA LEU A 534 6.65 -9.32 -44.64
C LEU A 534 5.29 -9.06 -43.97
N SER A 535 4.97 -7.80 -43.67
CA SER A 535 3.82 -7.39 -42.86
C SER A 535 2.49 -7.94 -43.37
N LYS A 536 2.37 -8.12 -44.70
CA LYS A 536 1.20 -8.73 -45.36
C LYS A 536 0.89 -10.17 -44.93
N GLN A 537 1.84 -10.87 -44.32
CA GLN A 537 1.74 -12.26 -43.89
C GLN A 537 1.87 -12.41 -42.37
N MET A 538 2.03 -11.31 -41.63
CA MET A 538 2.30 -11.29 -40.19
C MET A 538 1.05 -10.90 -39.39
N ASN A 539 1.08 -11.06 -38.07
CA ASN A 539 -0.07 -10.81 -37.17
C ASN A 539 -0.45 -9.32 -37.03
N GLY A 540 0.24 -8.43 -37.74
CA GLY A 540 0.03 -6.99 -37.71
C GLY A 540 1.01 -6.28 -36.79
N GLU A 541 1.16 -4.98 -37.00
CA GLU A 541 1.97 -4.10 -36.16
C GLU A 541 1.16 -3.63 -34.94
N GLU A 542 1.83 -3.25 -33.85
CA GLU A 542 1.19 -2.37 -32.85
C GLU A 542 0.70 -1.10 -33.55
N THR A 543 -0.48 -0.60 -33.19
CA THR A 543 -1.09 0.59 -33.79
C THR A 543 -0.29 1.88 -33.56
N ASN A 544 0.61 1.90 -32.58
CA ASN A 544 1.35 3.09 -32.19
C ASN A 544 2.80 3.00 -32.65
N MET A 545 3.30 4.09 -33.23
CA MET A 545 4.73 4.27 -33.49
C MET A 545 5.38 5.17 -32.43
N TYR A 546 6.67 4.99 -32.26
CA TYR A 546 7.46 5.59 -31.19
C TYR A 546 8.63 6.37 -31.76
N ILE A 547 8.79 7.61 -31.28
CA ILE A 547 9.90 8.49 -31.66
C ILE A 547 10.73 8.75 -30.41
N ARG A 548 11.94 8.19 -30.37
CA ARG A 548 12.90 8.42 -29.29
C ARG A 548 13.88 9.51 -29.69
N ILE A 549 13.92 10.59 -28.92
CA ILE A 549 14.81 11.73 -29.16
C ILE A 549 15.83 11.85 -28.03
N LEU A 550 17.09 12.05 -28.41
CA LEU A 550 18.21 12.40 -27.53
C LEU A 550 18.61 13.85 -27.80
N ALA A 551 18.68 14.65 -26.74
CA ALA A 551 19.01 16.07 -26.83
C ALA A 551 20.52 16.31 -26.73
N GLN A 552 21.00 17.43 -27.27
CA GLN A 552 22.39 17.87 -27.11
C GLN A 552 22.70 18.29 -25.66
N ASP A 553 21.77 19.02 -25.02
CA ASP A 553 21.82 19.33 -23.59
C ASP A 553 20.77 18.54 -22.82
N ARG A 554 21.17 17.34 -22.37
CA ARG A 554 20.30 16.39 -21.64
C ARG A 554 19.98 16.79 -20.21
N SER A 555 20.66 17.80 -19.68
CA SER A 555 20.58 18.16 -18.25
C SER A 555 19.58 19.28 -17.98
N ASN A 556 19.20 20.01 -19.02
CA ASN A 556 18.44 21.24 -18.90
C ASN A 556 16.96 21.02 -19.26
N LEU A 557 16.09 21.12 -18.25
CA LEU A 557 14.63 21.02 -18.43
C LEU A 557 14.11 22.01 -19.47
N THR A 558 14.61 23.25 -19.49
CA THR A 558 14.11 24.26 -20.45
C THR A 558 14.38 23.87 -21.90
N GLU A 559 15.49 23.20 -22.16
CA GLU A 559 15.83 22.73 -23.50
C GLU A 559 14.99 21.50 -23.88
N LEU A 560 14.82 20.54 -22.96
CA LEU A 560 13.98 19.37 -23.20
C LEU A 560 12.52 19.77 -23.44
N SER A 561 11.97 20.68 -22.64
CA SER A 561 10.60 21.19 -22.84
C SER A 561 10.46 21.99 -24.13
N ARG A 562 11.52 22.69 -24.58
CA ARG A 562 11.52 23.38 -25.88
C ARG A 562 11.47 22.37 -27.02
N ILE A 563 12.31 21.33 -26.98
CA ILE A 563 12.32 20.26 -27.99
C ILE A 563 10.98 19.55 -28.02
N GLU A 564 10.44 19.16 -26.85
CA GLU A 564 9.11 18.56 -26.72
C GLU A 564 8.04 19.44 -27.38
N THR A 565 7.99 20.74 -27.04
CA THR A 565 7.01 21.67 -27.63
C THR A 565 7.18 21.82 -29.15
N GLU A 566 8.41 21.90 -29.65
CA GLU A 566 8.69 22.03 -31.09
C GLU A 566 8.29 20.77 -31.85
N VAL A 567 8.59 19.57 -31.31
CA VAL A 567 8.18 18.30 -31.89
C VAL A 567 6.65 18.21 -31.90
N SER A 568 6.00 18.53 -30.78
CA SER A 568 4.54 18.46 -30.69
C SER A 568 3.86 19.41 -31.67
N GLN A 569 4.37 20.64 -31.85
CA GLN A 569 3.84 21.59 -32.83
C GLN A 569 3.93 21.12 -34.29
N VAL A 570 4.96 20.33 -34.62
CA VAL A 570 5.16 19.77 -35.96
C VAL A 570 4.20 18.61 -36.21
N LEU A 571 4.01 17.75 -35.20
CA LEU A 571 3.27 16.50 -35.35
C LEU A 571 1.76 16.62 -35.07
N GLU A 572 1.33 17.47 -34.12
CA GLU A 572 -0.09 17.67 -33.74
C GLU A 572 -0.96 18.17 -34.90
N GLN A 573 -0.36 18.72 -35.97
CA GLN A 573 -1.11 19.17 -37.15
C GLN A 573 -1.71 18.01 -37.95
N ASN A 574 -1.02 16.88 -37.99
CA ASN A 574 -1.35 15.74 -38.85
C ASN A 574 -1.63 14.46 -38.07
N TYR A 575 -1.18 14.37 -36.82
CA TYR A 575 -1.21 13.14 -36.04
C TYR A 575 -1.70 13.38 -34.61
N ASN A 576 -2.30 12.34 -34.02
CA ASN A 576 -2.62 12.31 -32.60
C ASN A 576 -1.38 11.82 -31.83
N ILE A 577 -0.85 12.63 -30.93
CA ILE A 577 0.41 12.34 -30.24
C ILE A 577 0.30 12.46 -28.74
N GLU A 578 1.16 11.73 -28.05
CA GLU A 578 1.50 11.95 -26.64
C GLU A 578 3.01 12.16 -26.55
N SER A 579 3.42 13.26 -25.91
CA SER A 579 4.83 13.59 -25.72
C SER A 579 5.18 13.61 -24.23
N GLU A 580 6.36 13.11 -23.91
CA GLU A 580 6.89 13.10 -22.56
C GLU A 580 8.35 13.54 -22.59
N ASN A 581 8.77 14.37 -21.62
CA ASN A 581 10.18 14.62 -21.37
C ASN A 581 10.66 14.01 -20.05
N ARG A 582 11.88 13.47 -20.05
CA ARG A 582 12.42 12.67 -18.93
C ARG A 582 12.51 13.44 -17.61
N ILE A 583 12.87 14.73 -17.64
CA ILE A 583 13.08 15.51 -16.42
C ILE A 583 11.72 15.91 -15.80
N GLN A 584 10.75 16.30 -16.63
CA GLN A 584 9.40 16.61 -16.21
C GLN A 584 8.70 15.35 -15.69
N GLU A 585 8.83 14.22 -16.38
CA GLU A 585 8.25 12.94 -15.95
C GLU A 585 8.77 12.54 -14.56
N LYS A 586 10.08 12.67 -14.34
CA LYS A 586 10.67 12.46 -13.02
C LYS A 586 10.11 13.40 -11.96
N ARG A 587 9.89 14.69 -12.28
CA ARG A 587 9.29 15.65 -11.34
C ARG A 587 7.84 15.31 -11.03
N SER A 588 7.03 15.03 -12.05
CA SER A 588 5.63 14.61 -11.89
C SER A 588 5.54 13.37 -11.00
N ASN A 589 6.40 12.36 -11.23
CA ASN A 589 6.44 11.16 -10.39
C ASN A 589 6.94 11.47 -8.95
N ASP A 590 7.97 12.30 -8.78
CA ASP A 590 8.44 12.73 -7.46
C ASP A 590 7.34 13.48 -6.68
N GLU A 591 6.50 14.25 -7.37
CA GLU A 591 5.33 14.92 -6.81
C GLU A 591 4.20 13.94 -6.45
N MET A 592 3.90 12.95 -7.30
CA MET A 592 2.93 11.87 -7.00
C MET A 592 3.37 11.06 -5.78
N ILE A 593 4.65 10.72 -5.69
CA ILE A 593 5.23 10.02 -4.55
C ILE A 593 5.11 10.89 -3.29
N GLN A 594 5.40 12.18 -3.37
CA GLN A 594 5.21 13.11 -2.25
C GLN A 594 3.74 13.19 -1.81
N GLY A 595 2.80 13.26 -2.75
CA GLY A 595 1.36 13.22 -2.46
C GLY A 595 0.97 11.94 -1.71
N SER A 596 1.44 10.79 -2.17
CA SER A 596 1.24 9.49 -1.51
C SER A 596 1.85 9.46 -0.10
N GLN A 597 3.05 10.04 0.07
CA GLN A 597 3.70 10.17 1.37
C GLN A 597 2.93 11.07 2.34
N ILE A 598 2.28 12.13 1.87
CA ILE A 598 1.43 12.98 2.72
C ILE A 598 0.21 12.20 3.19
N ILE A 599 -0.47 11.51 2.27
CA ILE A 599 -1.65 10.70 2.56
C ILE A 599 -1.31 9.61 3.57
N LEU A 600 -0.33 8.78 3.26
CA LEU A 600 0.05 7.65 4.11
C LEU A 600 0.76 8.14 5.39
N GLY A 601 1.56 9.18 5.30
CA GLY A 601 2.12 9.87 6.46
C GLY A 601 1.05 10.35 7.45
N SER A 602 -0.11 10.81 6.95
CA SER A 602 -1.25 11.19 7.80
C SER A 602 -1.85 9.99 8.55
N PHE A 603 -1.97 8.81 7.90
CA PHE A 603 -2.39 7.57 8.56
C PHE A 603 -1.38 7.13 9.62
N CYS A 604 -0.09 7.27 9.35
CA CYS A 604 0.99 7.04 10.30
C CYS A 604 0.86 7.96 11.52
N GLY A 605 0.64 9.26 11.29
CA GLY A 605 0.36 10.25 12.33
C GLY A 605 -0.87 9.89 13.16
N LEU A 606 -1.90 9.32 12.54
CA LEU A 606 -3.10 8.83 13.22
C LEU A 606 -2.78 7.71 14.20
N LEU A 607 -2.08 6.67 13.73
CA LEU A 607 -1.66 5.55 14.56
C LEU A 607 -0.76 5.99 15.71
N ALA A 608 0.09 6.99 15.45
CA ALA A 608 0.92 7.63 16.44
C ALA A 608 0.08 8.29 17.55
N VAL A 609 -0.92 9.11 17.19
CA VAL A 609 -1.80 9.77 18.16
C VAL A 609 -2.62 8.75 18.96
N ILE A 610 -3.10 7.69 18.32
CA ILE A 610 -3.81 6.58 19.00
C ILE A 610 -2.90 5.92 20.06
N GLY A 611 -1.66 5.59 19.70
CA GLY A 611 -0.68 5.00 20.62
C GLY A 611 -0.35 5.92 21.80
N ILE A 612 -0.10 7.20 21.50
CA ILE A 612 0.19 8.23 22.51
C ILE A 612 -0.99 8.42 23.46
N ALA A 613 -2.20 8.58 22.94
CA ALA A 613 -3.41 8.77 23.75
C ALA A 613 -3.65 7.58 24.69
N ASN A 614 -3.40 6.35 24.21
CA ASN A 614 -3.50 5.17 25.05
C ASN A 614 -2.51 5.21 26.21
N VAL A 615 -1.23 5.49 25.93
CA VAL A 615 -0.20 5.56 26.97
C VAL A 615 -0.48 6.66 27.96
N PHE A 616 -0.89 7.84 27.48
CA PHE A 616 -1.28 8.96 28.33
C PHE A 616 -2.45 8.59 29.26
N SER A 617 -3.50 7.98 28.74
CA SER A 617 -4.64 7.52 29.53
C SER A 617 -4.26 6.44 30.56
N ASN A 618 -3.43 5.46 30.14
CA ASN A 618 -2.98 4.37 30.99
C ASN A 618 -2.08 4.86 32.14
N THR A 619 -1.16 5.77 31.86
CA THR A 619 -0.24 6.34 32.86
C THR A 619 -0.98 7.19 33.89
N LEU A 620 -1.92 8.04 33.44
CA LEU A 620 -2.74 8.83 34.34
C LEU A 620 -3.66 7.96 35.21
N GLY A 621 -4.27 6.92 34.63
CA GLY A 621 -5.07 5.93 35.35
C GLY A 621 -4.25 5.18 36.41
N PHE A 622 -3.02 4.79 36.06
CA PHE A 622 -2.09 4.11 36.97
C PHE A 622 -1.72 4.98 38.18
N LEU A 623 -1.39 6.26 37.96
CA LEU A 623 -1.06 7.20 39.04
C LEU A 623 -2.26 7.41 39.98
N ARG A 624 -3.46 7.59 39.41
CA ARG A 624 -4.68 7.81 40.20
C ARG A 624 -5.02 6.62 41.10
N GLN A 625 -4.76 5.40 40.64
CA GLN A 625 -5.00 4.18 41.41
C GLN A 625 -3.97 3.96 42.53
N ARG A 626 -2.83 4.67 42.51
CA ARG A 626 -1.74 4.53 43.49
C ARG A 626 -1.67 5.67 44.51
N LYS A 627 -2.68 6.54 44.54
CA LYS A 627 -2.76 7.66 45.50
C LYS A 627 -2.49 7.25 46.96
N ARG A 628 -3.00 6.09 47.40
CA ARG A 628 -2.77 5.56 48.75
C ARG A 628 -1.31 5.16 49.01
N GLU A 629 -0.66 4.51 48.05
CA GLU A 629 0.76 4.14 48.15
C GLU A 629 1.64 5.40 48.28
N PHE A 630 1.33 6.42 47.49
CA PHE A 630 2.05 7.70 47.54
C PHE A 630 1.82 8.45 48.85
N ALA A 631 0.59 8.48 49.36
CA ALA A 631 0.29 9.04 50.67
C ALA A 631 1.09 8.33 51.78
N GLN A 632 1.18 6.99 51.75
CA GLN A 632 2.00 6.22 52.70
C GLN A 632 3.49 6.56 52.60
N TYR A 633 4.04 6.71 51.38
CA TYR A 633 5.43 7.13 51.22
C TYR A 633 5.66 8.52 51.82
N LEU A 634 4.78 9.48 51.55
CA LEU A 634 4.86 10.82 52.13
C LEU A 634 4.77 10.78 53.67
N SER A 635 3.91 9.93 54.25
CA SER A 635 3.79 9.74 55.71
C SER A 635 5.04 9.14 56.36
N ILE A 636 5.80 8.32 55.63
CA ILE A 636 7.05 7.70 56.12
C ILE A 636 8.24 8.68 55.99
N GLY A 637 8.02 9.90 55.47
CA GLY A 637 9.05 10.93 55.30
C GLY A 637 9.67 10.97 53.91
N PHE A 638 9.09 10.29 52.92
CA PHE A 638 9.52 10.40 51.53
C PHE A 638 9.20 11.80 51.00
N THR A 639 10.20 12.53 50.52
CA THR A 639 9.99 13.93 50.10
C THR A 639 9.30 14.03 48.73
N PRO A 640 8.56 15.12 48.44
CA PRO A 640 8.02 15.38 47.11
C PRO A 640 9.07 15.35 45.99
N ALA A 641 10.30 15.75 46.28
CA ALA A 641 11.41 15.69 45.33
C ALA A 641 11.80 14.24 44.98
N ASN A 642 11.83 13.35 45.97
CA ASN A 642 12.12 11.93 45.76
C ASN A 642 10.97 11.24 44.99
N MET A 643 9.71 11.66 45.20
CA MET A 643 8.57 11.19 44.38
C MET A 643 8.71 11.60 42.92
N LYS A 644 9.13 12.83 42.63
CA LYS A 644 9.38 13.27 41.25
C LYS A 644 10.48 12.44 40.58
N LYS A 645 11.55 12.09 41.30
CA LYS A 645 12.60 11.18 40.79
C LYS A 645 12.05 9.79 40.48
N MET A 646 11.23 9.24 41.37
CA MET A 646 10.57 7.95 41.14
C MET A 646 9.67 7.98 39.90
N PHE A 647 8.87 9.03 39.72
CA PHE A 647 8.03 9.21 38.53
C PHE A 647 8.83 9.33 37.24
N PHE A 648 9.97 10.03 37.27
CA PHE A 648 10.86 10.10 36.12
C PHE A 648 11.37 8.72 35.70
N ILE A 649 11.77 7.90 36.67
CA ILE A 649 12.22 6.52 36.43
C ILE A 649 11.09 5.65 35.86
N GLU A 650 9.88 5.77 36.39
CA GLU A 650 8.70 5.04 35.87
C GLU A 650 8.36 5.46 34.44
N ALA A 651 8.37 6.76 34.15
CA ALA A 651 8.15 7.31 32.80
C ALA A 651 9.19 6.78 31.80
N PHE A 652 10.47 6.80 32.19
CA PHE A 652 11.58 6.28 31.38
C PHE A 652 11.40 4.79 31.02
N VAL A 653 11.01 3.95 31.99
CA VAL A 653 10.81 2.52 31.73
C VAL A 653 9.56 2.26 30.87
N ILE A 654 8.50 3.04 31.03
CA ILE A 654 7.25 2.86 30.27
C ILE A 654 7.42 3.29 28.81
N ALA A 655 8.08 4.42 28.56
CA ALA A 655 8.36 4.90 27.21
C ALA A 655 9.50 4.12 26.54
N GLY A 656 10.59 3.85 27.28
CA GLY A 656 11.80 3.26 26.74
C GLY A 656 11.68 1.78 26.36
N ARG A 657 10.90 0.98 27.09
CA ARG A 657 10.76 -0.47 26.79
C ARG A 657 10.17 -0.76 25.41
N PRO A 658 9.04 -0.18 25.01
CA PRO A 658 8.51 -0.33 23.65
C PRO A 658 9.55 0.04 22.60
N ILE A 659 10.19 1.20 22.73
CA ILE A 659 11.19 1.69 21.77
C ILE A 659 12.36 0.70 21.64
N LEU A 660 12.91 0.22 22.77
CA LEU A 660 14.01 -0.74 22.79
C LEU A 660 13.67 -2.11 22.19
N ILE A 661 12.39 -2.53 22.23
CA ILE A 661 11.94 -3.79 21.63
C ILE A 661 11.63 -3.59 20.14
N THR A 662 11.01 -2.47 19.78
CA THR A 662 10.62 -2.17 18.40
C THR A 662 11.82 -1.94 17.50
N LEU A 663 12.89 -1.28 17.97
CA LEU A 663 14.04 -0.98 17.10
C LEU A 663 14.71 -2.26 16.53
N PRO A 664 15.10 -3.27 17.32
CA PRO A 664 15.63 -4.52 16.78
C PRO A 664 14.62 -5.27 15.89
N LEU A 665 13.35 -5.29 16.29
CA LEU A 665 12.30 -5.92 15.49
C LEU A 665 12.12 -5.24 14.13
N THR A 666 12.22 -3.90 14.10
CA THR A 666 12.19 -3.11 12.86
C THR A 666 13.39 -3.45 11.99
N VAL A 667 14.60 -3.56 12.55
CA VAL A 667 15.79 -3.96 11.79
C VAL A 667 15.60 -5.33 11.14
N VAL A 668 15.05 -6.32 11.86
CA VAL A 668 14.77 -7.65 11.30
C VAL A 668 13.77 -7.56 10.14
N ILE A 669 12.66 -6.83 10.32
CA ILE A 669 11.63 -6.68 9.28
C ILE A 669 12.18 -5.93 8.07
N VAL A 670 12.94 -4.85 8.28
CA VAL A 670 13.59 -4.09 7.21
C VAL A 670 14.58 -4.96 6.44
N MET A 671 15.37 -5.79 7.12
CA MET A 671 16.27 -6.74 6.44
C MET A 671 15.48 -7.74 5.59
N LEU A 672 14.36 -8.28 6.10
CA LEU A 672 13.47 -9.14 5.30
C LEU A 672 12.91 -8.39 4.07
N MET A 673 12.49 -7.14 4.22
CA MET A 673 11.97 -6.32 3.12
C MET A 673 13.05 -6.03 2.06
N ILE A 674 14.26 -5.67 2.50
CA ILE A 674 15.42 -5.45 1.63
C ILE A 674 15.76 -6.73 0.87
N SER A 675 15.82 -7.88 1.57
CA SER A 675 16.07 -9.18 0.94
C SER A 675 14.98 -9.57 -0.06
N ALA A 676 13.70 -9.40 0.30
CA ALA A 676 12.58 -9.65 -0.61
C ALA A 676 12.60 -8.73 -1.83
N SER A 677 13.12 -7.51 -1.66
CA SER A 677 13.28 -6.54 -2.74
C SER A 677 14.58 -6.71 -3.51
N TYR A 678 15.47 -7.65 -3.13
CA TYR A 678 16.81 -7.84 -3.71
C TYR A 678 17.65 -6.56 -3.78
N LEU A 679 17.45 -5.63 -2.83
CA LEU A 679 18.20 -4.37 -2.75
C LEU A 679 19.46 -4.57 -1.90
N ASP A 680 20.56 -3.90 -2.28
CA ASP A 680 21.74 -3.84 -1.43
C ASP A 680 21.44 -3.11 -0.11
N PRO A 681 21.70 -3.72 1.06
CA PRO A 681 21.36 -3.10 2.35
C PRO A 681 21.96 -1.72 2.57
N MET A 682 23.15 -1.47 2.01
CA MET A 682 23.86 -0.20 2.17
C MET A 682 23.13 0.97 1.49
N VAL A 683 22.45 0.72 0.37
CA VAL A 683 21.68 1.73 -0.36
C VAL A 683 20.54 2.24 0.52
N PHE A 684 19.80 1.31 1.14
CA PHE A 684 18.73 1.66 2.08
C PHE A 684 19.25 2.44 3.29
N TRP A 685 20.37 2.01 3.89
CA TRP A 685 20.90 2.65 5.11
C TRP A 685 21.29 4.12 4.92
N ARG A 686 21.67 4.53 3.70
CA ARG A 686 22.02 5.92 3.39
C ARG A 686 20.82 6.86 3.42
N GLU A 687 19.64 6.36 3.07
CA GLU A 687 18.39 7.13 2.95
C GLU A 687 17.37 6.75 4.06
N ALA A 688 17.76 5.89 5.00
CA ALA A 688 16.89 5.41 6.05
C ALA A 688 16.24 6.57 6.84
N PRO A 689 14.93 6.49 7.17
CA PRO A 689 14.16 7.57 7.79
C PRO A 689 14.42 7.68 9.29
N ILE A 690 15.70 7.82 9.69
CA ILE A 690 16.15 7.84 11.08
C ILE A 690 15.60 9.05 11.82
N PHE A 691 15.60 10.23 11.18
CA PHE A 691 15.14 11.47 11.81
C PHE A 691 13.65 11.44 12.18
N PRO A 692 12.70 11.10 11.28
CA PRO A 692 11.29 10.96 11.64
C PRO A 692 11.04 9.91 12.73
N ILE A 693 11.74 8.77 12.69
CA ILE A 693 11.64 7.72 13.72
C ILE A 693 12.11 8.24 15.09
N PHE A 694 13.24 8.95 15.11
CA PHE A 694 13.78 9.56 16.32
C PHE A 694 12.85 10.64 16.88
N LEU A 695 12.31 11.52 16.03
CA LEU A 695 11.35 12.53 16.42
C LEU A 695 10.10 11.89 17.05
N PHE A 696 9.58 10.82 16.44
CA PHE A 696 8.40 10.14 16.99
C PHE A 696 8.69 9.47 18.34
N ALA A 697 9.88 8.88 18.51
CA ALA A 697 10.33 8.37 19.81
C ALA A 697 10.41 9.47 20.87
N LEU A 698 10.89 10.67 20.53
CA LEU A 698 10.89 11.83 21.42
C LEU A 698 9.48 12.29 21.80
N VAL A 699 8.54 12.31 20.85
CA VAL A 699 7.14 12.65 21.11
C VAL A 699 6.52 11.67 22.11
N ILE A 700 6.75 10.36 21.94
CA ILE A 700 6.28 9.34 22.90
C ILE A 700 6.84 9.62 24.30
N ILE A 701 8.16 9.84 24.43
CA ILE A 701 8.81 10.15 25.70
C ILE A 701 8.22 11.43 26.32
N GLY A 702 8.00 12.46 25.51
CA GLY A 702 7.41 13.74 25.91
C GLY A 702 6.00 13.59 26.48
N PHE A 703 5.12 12.87 25.79
CA PHE A 703 3.75 12.64 26.25
C PHE A 703 3.66 11.77 27.51
N VAL A 704 4.49 10.72 27.62
CA VAL A 704 4.57 9.91 28.86
C VAL A 704 5.03 10.79 30.01
N SER A 705 6.06 11.62 29.80
CA SER A 705 6.59 12.53 30.81
C SER A 705 5.54 13.57 31.23
N LEU A 706 4.79 14.11 30.27
CA LEU A 706 3.68 15.04 30.52
C LEU A 706 2.57 14.40 31.37
N ALA A 707 2.20 13.15 31.07
CA ALA A 707 1.21 12.42 31.84
C ALA A 707 1.64 12.22 33.31
N TYR A 708 2.91 11.87 33.52
CA TYR A 708 3.50 11.76 34.86
C TYR A 708 3.62 13.09 35.58
N TYR A 709 3.91 14.17 34.85
CA TYR A 709 3.94 15.52 35.41
C TYR A 709 2.55 15.95 35.91
N ILE A 710 1.52 15.82 35.06
CA ILE A 710 0.13 16.19 35.40
C ILE A 710 -0.39 15.32 36.54
N GLY A 711 -0.25 13.99 36.42
CA GLY A 711 -0.71 13.05 37.43
C GLY A 711 0.05 13.21 38.75
N GLY A 712 1.35 13.44 38.71
CA GLY A 712 2.19 13.67 39.89
C GLY A 712 1.82 14.95 40.62
N LYS A 713 1.60 16.06 39.88
CA LYS A 713 1.15 17.34 40.46
C LYS A 713 -0.17 17.18 41.21
N GLN A 714 -1.16 16.53 40.60
CA GLN A 714 -2.46 16.29 41.22
C GLN A 714 -2.40 15.44 42.50
N ILE A 715 -1.39 14.58 42.65
CA ILE A 715 -1.21 13.72 43.83
C ILE A 715 -0.49 14.47 44.94
N LEU A 716 0.51 15.28 44.58
CA LEU A 716 1.29 16.09 45.52
C LEU A 716 0.46 17.24 46.14
N GLU A 717 -0.59 17.69 45.46
CA GLU A 717 -1.51 18.73 45.94
C GLU A 717 -2.69 18.17 46.77
N CYS A 718 -2.85 16.85 46.91
CA CYS A 718 -3.94 16.26 47.73
C CYS A 718 -3.64 16.34 49.24
N ASP A 719 -4.67 16.62 50.05
CA ASP A 719 -4.57 16.53 51.52
C ASP A 719 -4.33 15.08 51.94
N LEU A 720 -3.18 14.83 52.58
CA LEU A 720 -2.77 13.53 53.09
C LEU A 720 -3.79 12.94 54.05
N ASN A 721 -4.42 13.79 54.87
CA ASN A 721 -5.41 13.35 55.85
C ASN A 721 -6.68 12.87 55.15
N GLU A 722 -7.13 13.54 54.09
CA GLU A 722 -8.33 13.15 53.34
C GLU A 722 -8.13 11.82 52.60
N VAL A 723 -6.94 11.61 52.02
CA VAL A 723 -6.60 10.37 51.30
C VAL A 723 -6.47 9.17 52.24
N LEU A 724 -6.01 9.38 53.48
CA LEU A 724 -5.86 8.32 54.49
C LEU A 724 -7.15 8.06 55.29
N LYS A 725 -8.02 9.07 55.45
CA LYS A 725 -9.22 9.01 56.30
C LYS A 725 -10.47 8.43 55.61
N ASN A 726 -10.48 8.32 54.28
CA ASN A 726 -11.57 7.69 53.52
C ASN A 726 -11.79 6.17 53.81
N ASP A 727 -11.03 5.56 54.72
CA ASP A 727 -11.30 4.22 55.29
C ASP A 727 -12.00 4.29 56.68
N ALA A 728 -12.05 5.43 57.36
CA ALA A 728 -12.62 5.53 58.72
C ALA A 728 -14.14 5.82 58.73
N VAL A 729 -14.70 6.23 57.60
CA VAL A 729 -16.13 6.42 57.40
C VAL A 729 -16.46 5.92 56.00
N ILE A 730 -16.84 4.65 55.87
CA ILE A 730 -17.79 4.06 54.90
C ILE A 730 -17.80 2.54 55.09
#